data_AF-A0AAJ0MBQ3-F1
#
_entry.id   AF-A0AAJ0MBQ3-F1
#
_cell.length_a   1.000
_cell.length_b   1.000
_cell.length_c   1.000
_cell.angle_alpha   90.00
_cell.angle_beta   90.00
_cell.angle_gamma   90.00
#
_symmetry.space_group_name_H-M   'P 1'
#
loop_
_entity.id
_entity.type
_entity.pdbx_description
1 polymer ?
#
loop_
_entity_poly.entity_id
_entity_poly.type
_entity_poly.pdbx_seq_one_letter_code
_entity_poly.pdbx_strand_id
1 'polypeptide(L)'
;MSSSSLVSFGVVLSGKANPSDFARHKRARYRHTEHSSSDSSDAGTFLVSNVKFRVGAPPLQPLPIESGGSTACTKVQSALGLSLNDQAEIIAKAEGVEPLSVVLVSRYIEGSTPNEGRITILIVANWNESSPPIWERIVKKTKKFADTAIRNGYLEDVEIGVEMVAEELTLAKHITPIPASDLTDAFCEDWQHITEGALDILDSYPATKSRITSIALFKLGFSTTYEDNPSTVYISVNYESEENHWPPVVGEIQQLLNRYPYKLQVHMEHNTSSELCPSLFPLVNRPMTDAKRQMWPAKKYKNLVGLGEDIGPECYIKVNSSGDDCSPGFGTLGCWVEIKTIKEPGWTKYALTNYHVVRPAFKGFQLGTNDKDEASILKPVKDSDLWKADINGMGPIFGSEAAEIEHPARIRHCFTVQLLTEDIENHPDHPDTAGFIELLDEAKSFFDNNEQHLGSIFCASGYTRRTANDGRLDWALIRPTGTGVARIGKNSLPTREDWANRGYITRRPWDRGTLEQPPAHGLRSIPNEGLIFKVGAATGATGGMFSTIKPRVHFKEDAHVEPWMKSRHRPYLSNEFMYIGQPEVGWRWLAKHGDSGSVVFDTQGRAVGLLFRGHTAQQATSSYAYITPIEDVFADIKAFSKGEITDIRIAED
;
A
#
# COMPACT_ATOMS: atom_id res chain seq x y z
N MET A 1 48.52 51.53 -21.14
CA MET A 1 48.99 50.21 -21.61
C MET A 1 47.74 49.45 -22.03
N SER A 2 47.22 49.74 -23.23
CA SER A 2 47.41 48.95 -24.48
C SER A 2 47.08 47.47 -24.24
N SER A 3 46.19 46.79 -24.94
CA SER A 3 45.45 46.94 -26.22
C SER A 3 44.62 45.63 -26.29
N SER A 4 43.50 45.44 -26.98
CA SER A 4 42.93 46.05 -28.18
C SER A 4 41.53 45.45 -28.38
N SER A 5 40.66 46.29 -28.93
CA SER A 5 39.32 46.07 -29.48
C SER A 5 39.26 45.16 -30.71
N LEU A 6 38.07 44.58 -31.01
CA LEU A 6 37.31 44.64 -32.28
C LEU A 6 36.03 43.78 -32.13
N VAL A 7 34.83 44.37 -32.03
CA VAL A 7 33.88 44.82 -33.08
C VAL A 7 32.99 43.69 -33.67
N SER A 8 31.69 43.87 -33.39
CA SER A 8 30.42 43.38 -33.94
C SER A 8 30.35 42.49 -35.20
N PHE A 9 29.37 41.59 -35.22
CA PHE A 9 28.23 41.63 -36.15
C PHE A 9 27.03 40.91 -35.52
N GLY A 10 25.85 41.56 -35.54
CA GLY A 10 24.60 40.96 -35.11
C GLY A 10 23.87 40.28 -36.27
N VAL A 11 23.06 39.26 -35.95
CA VAL A 11 21.81 38.93 -36.65
C VAL A 11 20.82 38.37 -35.61
N VAL A 12 19.69 39.05 -35.46
CA VAL A 12 18.47 38.50 -34.87
C VAL A 12 17.78 37.73 -35.98
N LEU A 13 17.55 36.42 -35.80
CA LEU A 13 16.46 35.73 -36.49
C LEU A 13 15.82 34.67 -35.57
N SER A 14 14.51 34.81 -35.47
CA SER A 14 13.53 33.92 -34.87
C SER A 14 13.67 32.46 -35.29
N GLY A 15 13.57 31.55 -34.33
CA GLY A 15 13.37 30.13 -34.59
C GLY A 15 12.60 29.49 -33.46
N LYS A 16 11.33 29.14 -33.72
CA LYS A 16 10.50 28.30 -32.85
C LYS A 16 11.24 26.98 -32.59
N ALA A 17 11.55 26.67 -31.34
CA ALA A 17 12.08 25.36 -30.96
C ALA A 17 10.93 24.35 -30.94
N ASN A 18 11.07 23.29 -31.75
CA ASN A 18 10.18 22.14 -31.79
C ASN A 18 10.23 21.36 -30.46
N PRO A 19 9.13 20.69 -30.03
CA PRO A 19 9.08 19.92 -28.78
C PRO A 19 9.81 18.56 -28.83
N SER A 20 10.77 18.35 -29.72
CA SER A 20 11.37 17.02 -29.98
C SER A 20 12.71 16.75 -29.28
N ASP A 21 13.28 17.72 -28.54
CA ASP A 21 14.63 17.57 -27.98
C ASP A 21 14.70 17.20 -26.48
N PHE A 22 13.56 17.00 -25.80
CA PHE A 22 13.54 16.59 -24.39
C PHE A 22 13.31 15.08 -24.15
N ALA A 23 13.07 14.28 -25.19
CA ALA A 23 12.75 12.85 -25.08
C ALA A 23 13.96 11.91 -25.30
N ARG A 24 15.16 12.28 -24.83
CA ARG A 24 16.37 11.44 -25.05
C ARG A 24 17.25 11.19 -23.83
N HIS A 25 16.71 11.32 -22.62
CA HIS A 25 17.42 10.95 -21.39
C HIS A 25 16.54 10.07 -20.49
N LYS A 26 16.53 8.75 -20.76
CA LYS A 26 16.34 7.62 -19.82
C LYS A 26 16.18 6.30 -20.59
N ARG A 27 17.25 5.88 -21.25
CA ARG A 27 17.61 4.46 -21.40
C ARG A 27 19.09 4.41 -21.05
N ALA A 28 19.38 4.20 -19.77
CA ALA A 28 20.74 3.89 -19.36
C ALA A 28 21.10 2.54 -19.99
N ARG A 29 21.70 2.59 -21.18
CA ARG A 29 22.50 1.48 -21.68
C ARG A 29 23.57 1.23 -20.62
N TYR A 30 23.48 0.10 -19.93
CA TYR A 30 24.60 -0.41 -19.16
C TYR A 30 25.81 -0.44 -20.08
N ARG A 31 26.78 0.43 -19.81
CA ARG A 31 28.07 0.42 -20.50
C ARG A 31 28.75 -0.89 -20.12
N HIS A 32 28.97 -1.76 -21.12
CA HIS A 32 29.89 -2.88 -21.01
C HIS A 32 31.27 -2.35 -20.60
N THR A 33 31.68 -2.63 -19.38
CA THR A 33 33.10 -2.65 -19.02
C THR A 33 33.65 -4.01 -19.42
N GLU A 34 34.41 -4.02 -20.52
CA GLU A 34 35.32 -5.11 -20.86
C GLU A 34 36.29 -5.33 -19.69
N HIS A 35 36.55 -6.59 -19.30
CA HIS A 35 37.89 -7.11 -18.96
C HIS A 35 37.89 -8.66 -19.01
N SER A 36 38.73 -9.16 -19.91
CA SER A 36 39.38 -10.47 -20.12
C SER A 36 38.91 -11.71 -19.33
N SER A 37 38.47 -12.73 -20.08
CA SER A 37 39.09 -14.06 -20.06
C SER A 37 38.67 -14.84 -21.31
N SER A 38 39.66 -15.31 -22.06
CA SER A 38 39.51 -16.04 -23.32
C SER A 38 38.87 -17.41 -23.12
N ASP A 39 37.69 -17.61 -23.70
CA ASP A 39 37.35 -18.89 -24.32
C ASP A 39 36.32 -18.68 -25.44
N SER A 40 36.57 -19.39 -26.53
CA SER A 40 36.11 -19.10 -27.89
C SER A 40 34.64 -19.43 -28.19
N SER A 41 34.07 -18.69 -29.16
CA SER A 41 32.77 -18.81 -29.84
C SER A 41 31.59 -18.08 -29.15
N ASP A 42 31.44 -16.80 -29.49
CA ASP A 42 30.49 -15.86 -28.91
C ASP A 42 29.02 -16.17 -29.25
N ALA A 43 28.42 -16.94 -28.36
CA ALA A 43 27.01 -16.87 -28.03
C ALA A 43 26.88 -16.50 -26.54
N GLY A 44 26.83 -15.19 -26.25
CA GLY A 44 26.23 -14.64 -25.03
C GLY A 44 27.13 -14.53 -23.80
N THR A 45 27.81 -13.39 -23.63
CA THR A 45 28.25 -12.93 -22.32
C THR A 45 27.08 -12.22 -21.63
N PHE A 46 26.38 -12.93 -20.73
CA PHE A 46 25.33 -12.36 -19.90
C PHE A 46 25.72 -12.42 -18.42
N LEU A 47 25.28 -11.42 -17.65
CA LEU A 47 25.50 -11.37 -16.21
C LEU A 47 24.53 -12.29 -15.50
N VAL A 48 25.04 -13.06 -14.54
CA VAL A 48 24.23 -13.85 -13.61
C VAL A 48 24.20 -13.13 -12.27
N SER A 49 23.01 -12.99 -11.71
CA SER A 49 22.82 -12.54 -10.34
C SER A 49 22.53 -13.74 -9.44
N ASN A 50 23.18 -13.77 -8.28
CA ASN A 50 23.08 -14.84 -7.29
C ASN A 50 22.89 -14.18 -5.93
N VAL A 51 21.70 -14.35 -5.37
CA VAL A 51 21.32 -13.87 -4.04
C VAL A 51 20.75 -15.03 -3.22
N LYS A 52 20.53 -14.83 -1.92
CA LYS A 52 19.99 -15.91 -1.06
C LYS A 52 18.66 -16.40 -1.64
N PHE A 53 18.52 -17.72 -1.77
CA PHE A 53 17.34 -18.40 -2.33
C PHE A 53 17.03 -18.15 -3.81
N ARG A 54 17.90 -17.47 -4.58
CA ARG A 54 17.57 -17.10 -5.96
C ARG A 54 18.78 -16.86 -6.86
N VAL A 55 18.73 -17.42 -8.07
CA VAL A 55 19.76 -17.21 -9.11
C VAL A 55 19.09 -16.93 -10.44
N GLY A 56 19.61 -16.00 -11.24
CA GLY A 56 19.01 -15.74 -12.56
C GLY A 56 19.84 -14.89 -13.53
N ALA A 57 19.45 -14.98 -14.80
CA ALA A 57 20.06 -14.29 -15.93
C ALA A 57 18.98 -13.83 -16.94
N PRO A 58 18.95 -12.57 -17.41
CA PRO A 58 19.79 -11.43 -16.97
C PRO A 58 19.57 -11.12 -15.48
N PRO A 59 20.31 -10.16 -14.87
CA PRO A 59 20.21 -9.89 -13.43
C PRO A 59 18.78 -9.84 -12.90
N LEU A 60 18.61 -10.37 -11.69
CA LEU A 60 17.31 -10.57 -11.05
C LEU A 60 16.58 -9.22 -10.86
N GLN A 61 15.28 -9.22 -11.13
CA GLN A 61 14.40 -8.12 -10.74
C GLN A 61 14.14 -8.19 -9.23
N PRO A 62 14.10 -7.08 -8.50
CA PRO A 62 13.87 -7.08 -7.05
C PRO A 62 12.53 -7.75 -6.68
N LEU A 63 12.48 -8.42 -5.53
CA LEU A 63 11.24 -8.96 -4.94
C LEU A 63 10.55 -7.87 -4.09
N PRO A 64 9.22 -7.91 -3.87
CA PRO A 64 8.26 -8.87 -4.39
C PRO A 64 8.00 -8.70 -5.88
N ILE A 65 7.72 -9.82 -6.53
CA ILE A 65 7.47 -9.87 -7.96
C ILE A 65 6.34 -10.87 -8.20
N GLU A 66 5.43 -10.52 -9.09
CA GLU A 66 4.32 -11.36 -9.47
C GLU A 66 4.67 -12.26 -10.66
N SER A 67 3.88 -13.29 -10.86
CA SER A 67 4.00 -14.20 -12.00
C SER A 67 2.63 -14.45 -12.59
N GLY A 68 2.52 -14.17 -13.87
CA GLY A 68 1.29 -14.38 -14.62
C GLY A 68 1.58 -15.04 -15.95
N GLY A 69 0.58 -15.78 -16.46
CA GLY A 69 0.57 -16.15 -17.86
C GLY A 69 0.42 -14.89 -18.71
N SER A 70 1.27 -14.71 -19.72
CA SER A 70 1.11 -13.63 -20.70
C SER A 70 0.87 -14.19 -22.09
N THR A 71 0.12 -13.45 -22.90
CA THR A 71 -0.04 -13.78 -24.33
C THR A 71 1.31 -13.86 -25.04
N ALA A 72 2.33 -13.13 -24.54
CA ALA A 72 3.69 -13.19 -25.02
C ALA A 72 4.34 -14.57 -24.76
N CYS A 73 4.14 -15.17 -23.57
CA CYS A 73 4.64 -16.52 -23.28
C CYS A 73 4.07 -17.57 -24.24
N THR A 74 2.76 -17.52 -24.49
CA THR A 74 2.09 -18.44 -25.44
C THR A 74 2.59 -18.25 -26.87
N LYS A 75 2.78 -16.99 -27.32
CA LYS A 75 3.32 -16.69 -28.65
C LYS A 75 4.74 -17.22 -28.81
N VAL A 76 5.60 -17.05 -27.81
CA VAL A 76 6.98 -17.55 -27.82
C VAL A 76 7.01 -19.09 -27.92
N GLN A 77 6.21 -19.78 -27.09
CA GLN A 77 6.13 -21.25 -27.17
C GLN A 77 5.66 -21.74 -28.54
N SER A 78 4.59 -21.14 -29.08
CA SER A 78 4.06 -21.50 -30.40
C SER A 78 5.06 -21.24 -31.54
N ALA A 79 5.81 -20.13 -31.48
CA ALA A 79 6.78 -19.76 -32.50
C ALA A 79 8.03 -20.65 -32.49
N LEU A 80 8.50 -21.07 -31.31
CA LEU A 80 9.69 -21.90 -31.18
C LEU A 80 9.43 -23.38 -31.52
N GLY A 81 8.18 -23.86 -31.41
CA GLY A 81 7.83 -25.25 -31.70
C GLY A 81 8.52 -26.28 -30.80
N LEU A 82 9.07 -25.85 -29.66
CA LEU A 82 9.76 -26.68 -28.67
C LEU A 82 9.39 -26.25 -27.25
N SER A 83 9.47 -27.17 -26.28
CA SER A 83 9.20 -26.87 -24.87
C SER A 83 10.47 -26.36 -24.18
N LEU A 84 10.52 -25.06 -23.92
CA LEU A 84 11.58 -24.44 -23.11
C LEU A 84 11.58 -24.99 -21.67
N ASN A 85 10.40 -25.34 -21.14
CA ASN A 85 10.24 -25.86 -19.79
C ASN A 85 10.90 -27.24 -19.67
N ASP A 86 10.58 -28.15 -20.59
CA ASP A 86 11.10 -29.52 -20.58
C ASP A 86 12.62 -29.53 -20.68
N GLN A 87 13.19 -28.66 -21.53
CA GLN A 87 14.64 -28.57 -21.66
C GLN A 87 15.31 -28.03 -20.39
N ALA A 88 14.72 -27.03 -19.74
CA ALA A 88 15.22 -26.52 -18.48
C ALA A 88 15.15 -27.59 -17.37
N GLU A 89 14.10 -28.39 -17.35
CA GLU A 89 13.95 -29.53 -16.44
C GLU A 89 15.04 -30.60 -16.68
N ILE A 90 15.30 -30.96 -17.94
CA ILE A 90 16.37 -31.88 -18.33
C ILE A 90 17.74 -31.37 -17.87
N ILE A 91 18.01 -30.07 -18.06
CA ILE A 91 19.27 -29.45 -17.64
C ILE A 91 19.43 -29.49 -16.12
N ALA A 92 18.36 -29.18 -15.37
CA ALA A 92 18.40 -29.23 -13.91
C ALA A 92 18.67 -30.65 -13.39
N LYS A 93 17.94 -31.65 -13.92
CA LYS A 93 18.13 -33.07 -13.57
C LYS A 93 19.52 -33.58 -13.90
N ALA A 94 20.09 -33.16 -15.04
CA ALA A 94 21.46 -33.52 -15.42
C ALA A 94 22.53 -32.94 -14.47
N GLU A 95 22.24 -31.85 -13.76
CA GLU A 95 23.09 -31.28 -12.72
C GLU A 95 22.78 -31.82 -11.31
N GLY A 96 21.90 -32.82 -11.20
CA GLY A 96 21.54 -33.47 -9.94
C GLY A 96 20.52 -32.70 -9.09
N VAL A 97 19.78 -31.75 -9.69
CA VAL A 97 18.71 -31.01 -9.03
C VAL A 97 17.37 -31.49 -9.59
N GLU A 98 16.50 -31.97 -8.71
CA GLU A 98 15.10 -32.29 -9.04
C GLU A 98 14.23 -31.03 -8.86
N PRO A 99 13.71 -30.43 -9.95
CA PRO A 99 12.83 -29.27 -9.84
C PRO A 99 11.48 -29.65 -9.25
N LEU A 100 10.92 -28.78 -8.41
CA LEU A 100 9.55 -28.87 -7.93
C LEU A 100 8.56 -28.36 -8.99
N SER A 101 8.95 -27.34 -9.75
CA SER A 101 8.21 -26.88 -10.93
C SER A 101 9.11 -26.16 -11.93
N VAL A 102 8.75 -26.22 -13.21
CA VAL A 102 9.39 -25.45 -14.28
C VAL A 102 8.31 -24.87 -15.18
N VAL A 103 8.23 -23.55 -15.24
CA VAL A 103 7.17 -22.84 -15.96
C VAL A 103 7.70 -21.62 -16.69
N LEU A 104 7.22 -21.40 -17.91
CA LEU A 104 7.42 -20.16 -18.65
C LEU A 104 6.36 -19.16 -18.21
N VAL A 105 6.80 -18.09 -17.57
CA VAL A 105 5.91 -17.08 -16.98
C VAL A 105 6.38 -15.69 -17.34
N SER A 106 5.48 -14.72 -17.25
CA SER A 106 5.85 -13.32 -17.24
C SER A 106 6.09 -12.87 -15.81
N ARG A 107 7.31 -12.40 -15.52
CA ARG A 107 7.74 -11.89 -14.21
C ARG A 107 7.67 -10.37 -14.20
N TYR A 108 6.90 -9.78 -13.30
CA TYR A 108 6.70 -8.33 -13.25
C TYR A 108 6.60 -7.83 -11.81
N ILE A 109 7.22 -6.68 -11.52
CA ILE A 109 7.20 -6.06 -10.19
C ILE A 109 5.76 -5.64 -9.87
N GLU A 110 5.38 -5.70 -8.60
CA GLU A 110 4.08 -5.25 -8.12
C GLU A 110 3.72 -3.86 -8.69
N GLY A 111 2.49 -3.73 -9.18
CA GLY A 111 2.00 -2.54 -9.89
C GLY A 111 2.38 -2.45 -11.37
N SER A 112 3.04 -3.46 -11.98
CA SER A 112 3.20 -3.59 -13.45
C SER A 112 2.15 -4.55 -14.04
N THR A 113 1.96 -4.55 -15.37
CA THR A 113 1.10 -5.54 -16.02
C THR A 113 1.86 -6.81 -16.45
N PRO A 114 1.19 -7.98 -16.54
CA PRO A 114 1.81 -9.20 -17.07
C PRO A 114 2.37 -9.07 -18.49
N ASN A 115 1.87 -8.13 -19.29
CA ASN A 115 2.36 -7.91 -20.67
C ASN A 115 3.65 -7.08 -20.71
N GLU A 116 3.95 -6.31 -19.66
CA GLU A 116 5.22 -5.60 -19.46
C GLU A 116 6.27 -6.45 -18.72
N GLY A 117 5.84 -7.60 -18.21
CA GLY A 117 6.73 -8.51 -17.49
C GLY A 117 7.79 -9.14 -18.39
N ARG A 118 8.91 -9.49 -17.76
CA ARG A 118 9.99 -10.21 -18.42
C ARG A 118 9.58 -11.67 -18.57
N ILE A 119 9.52 -12.15 -19.81
CA ILE A 119 9.32 -13.58 -20.10
C ILE A 119 10.48 -14.33 -19.46
N THR A 120 10.17 -15.26 -18.56
CA THR A 120 11.15 -15.93 -17.72
C THR A 120 10.81 -17.41 -17.58
N ILE A 121 11.80 -18.27 -17.80
CA ILE A 121 11.75 -19.67 -17.39
C ILE A 121 12.00 -19.69 -15.88
N LEU A 122 10.94 -19.89 -15.10
CA LEU A 122 10.99 -19.98 -13.65
C LEU A 122 11.11 -21.45 -13.24
N ILE A 123 12.18 -21.76 -12.52
CA ILE A 123 12.47 -23.08 -11.98
C ILE A 123 12.39 -22.98 -10.46
N VAL A 124 11.48 -23.73 -9.85
CA VAL A 124 11.38 -23.83 -8.39
C VAL A 124 12.06 -25.12 -7.95
N ALA A 125 12.96 -25.04 -6.98
CA ALA A 125 13.68 -26.21 -6.48
C ALA A 125 14.00 -26.08 -4.98
N ASN A 126 14.26 -27.21 -4.33
CA ASN A 126 14.71 -27.24 -2.93
C ASN A 126 16.07 -26.54 -2.79
N TRP A 127 16.19 -25.65 -1.81
CA TRP A 127 17.42 -24.92 -1.54
C TRP A 127 18.19 -25.50 -0.35
N ASN A 128 19.52 -25.46 -0.45
CA ASN A 128 20.45 -25.66 0.65
C ASN A 128 21.72 -24.83 0.42
N GLU A 129 22.65 -24.84 1.38
CA GLU A 129 23.88 -24.02 1.30
C GLU A 129 24.79 -24.35 0.10
N SER A 130 24.67 -25.55 -0.48
CA SER A 130 25.42 -25.96 -1.68
C SER A 130 24.72 -25.62 -3.00
N SER A 131 23.46 -25.18 -2.95
CA SER A 131 22.66 -24.83 -4.13
C SER A 131 23.23 -23.70 -5.00
N PRO A 132 23.74 -22.56 -4.45
CA PRO A 132 24.11 -21.40 -5.26
C PRO A 132 25.04 -21.68 -6.47
N PRO A 133 26.19 -22.38 -6.32
CA PRO A 133 27.06 -22.67 -7.47
C PRO A 133 26.45 -23.65 -8.46
N ILE A 134 25.58 -24.57 -8.02
CA ILE A 134 24.90 -25.53 -8.90
C ILE A 134 23.82 -24.81 -9.71
N TRP A 135 23.01 -23.99 -9.05
CA TRP A 135 21.96 -23.19 -9.67
C TRP A 135 22.52 -22.19 -10.68
N GLU A 136 23.67 -21.58 -10.39
CA GLU A 136 24.36 -20.71 -11.36
C GLU A 136 24.73 -21.45 -12.65
N ARG A 137 25.22 -22.69 -12.56
CA ARG A 137 25.49 -23.51 -13.76
C ARG A 137 24.23 -23.85 -14.52
N ILE A 138 23.16 -24.26 -13.82
CA ILE A 138 21.86 -24.57 -14.45
C ILE A 138 21.32 -23.33 -15.17
N VAL A 139 21.27 -22.18 -14.50
CA VAL A 139 20.82 -20.91 -15.09
C VAL A 139 21.63 -20.55 -16.33
N LYS A 140 22.97 -20.67 -16.28
CA LYS A 140 23.84 -20.41 -17.44
C LYS A 140 23.53 -21.34 -18.62
N LYS A 141 23.41 -22.65 -18.37
CA LYS A 141 23.10 -23.65 -19.41
C LYS A 141 21.73 -23.41 -20.03
N THR A 142 20.72 -23.20 -19.19
CA THR A 142 19.34 -22.95 -19.64
C THR A 142 19.22 -21.63 -20.40
N LYS A 143 19.91 -20.56 -19.97
CA LYS A 143 19.91 -19.27 -20.67
C LYS A 143 20.59 -19.39 -22.03
N LYS A 144 21.73 -20.08 -22.12
CA LYS A 144 22.42 -20.34 -23.39
C LYS A 144 21.54 -21.13 -24.37
N PHE A 145 20.80 -22.12 -23.85
CA PHE A 145 19.82 -22.86 -24.65
C PHE A 145 18.70 -21.93 -25.14
N ALA A 146 18.06 -21.16 -24.25
CA ALA A 146 16.99 -20.24 -24.61
C ALA A 146 17.43 -19.23 -25.68
N ASP A 147 18.60 -18.61 -25.53
CA ASP A 147 19.13 -17.65 -26.51
C ASP A 147 19.42 -18.28 -27.87
N THR A 148 19.84 -19.55 -27.87
CA THR A 148 20.05 -20.31 -29.11
C THR A 148 18.72 -20.64 -29.79
N ALA A 149 17.71 -21.05 -29.02
CA ALA A 149 16.37 -21.31 -29.54
C ALA A 149 15.74 -20.04 -30.15
N ILE A 150 15.86 -18.90 -29.48
CA ILE A 150 15.36 -17.59 -29.96
C ILE A 150 16.01 -17.21 -31.28
N ARG A 151 17.34 -17.31 -31.38
CA ARG A 151 18.07 -17.02 -32.63
C ARG A 151 17.64 -17.95 -33.77
N ASN A 152 17.52 -19.25 -33.50
CA ASN A 152 17.11 -20.23 -34.51
C ASN A 152 15.64 -20.05 -34.94
N GLY A 153 14.80 -19.54 -34.04
CA GLY A 153 13.39 -19.25 -34.30
C GLY A 153 13.12 -17.87 -34.93
N TYR A 154 14.18 -17.10 -35.27
CA TYR A 154 14.07 -15.74 -35.81
C TYR A 154 13.30 -14.77 -34.90
N LEU A 155 13.42 -14.93 -33.58
CA LEU A 155 12.77 -14.09 -32.56
C LEU A 155 13.76 -13.11 -31.91
N GLU A 156 14.67 -12.50 -32.68
CA GLU A 156 15.81 -11.73 -32.16
C GLU A 156 15.43 -10.55 -31.23
N ASP A 157 14.19 -10.04 -31.34
CA ASP A 157 13.66 -8.97 -30.49
C ASP A 157 13.12 -9.46 -29.12
N VAL A 158 13.10 -10.78 -28.88
CA VAL A 158 12.58 -11.38 -27.65
C VAL A 158 13.73 -11.73 -26.71
N GLU A 159 13.68 -11.24 -25.47
CA GLU A 159 14.58 -11.68 -24.39
C GLU A 159 13.85 -12.64 -23.44
N ILE A 160 14.43 -13.82 -23.22
CA ILE A 160 13.94 -14.78 -22.23
C ILE A 160 14.92 -14.81 -21.05
N GLY A 161 14.41 -14.47 -19.88
CA GLY A 161 15.11 -14.66 -18.61
C GLY A 161 15.07 -16.12 -18.15
N VAL A 162 16.02 -16.50 -17.31
CA VAL A 162 16.01 -17.74 -16.55
C VAL A 162 16.18 -17.42 -15.10
N GLU A 163 15.33 -17.98 -14.26
CA GLU A 163 15.32 -17.73 -12.83
C GLU A 163 15.10 -19.04 -12.08
N MET A 164 16.02 -19.38 -11.18
CA MET A 164 15.85 -20.43 -10.18
C MET A 164 15.51 -19.79 -8.84
N VAL A 165 14.42 -20.25 -8.22
CA VAL A 165 13.97 -19.81 -6.88
C VAL A 165 13.83 -20.99 -5.93
N ALA A 166 14.07 -20.73 -4.66
CA ALA A 166 13.78 -21.67 -3.60
C ALA A 166 12.27 -21.81 -3.36
N GLU A 167 11.83 -22.97 -2.88
CA GLU A 167 10.43 -23.22 -2.53
C GLU A 167 9.92 -22.21 -1.49
N GLU A 168 10.78 -21.77 -0.58
CA GLU A 168 10.54 -20.76 0.45
C GLU A 168 10.09 -19.41 -0.15
N LEU A 169 10.47 -19.11 -1.39
CA LEU A 169 10.02 -17.93 -2.15
C LEU A 169 8.75 -18.21 -2.96
N THR A 170 8.06 -19.32 -2.71
CA THR A 170 6.76 -19.69 -3.32
C THR A 170 5.71 -20.04 -2.28
N LEU A 171 6.13 -20.47 -1.09
CA LEU A 171 5.24 -20.84 0.01
C LEU A 171 4.54 -19.62 0.63
N ALA A 172 3.30 -19.85 1.04
CA ALA A 172 2.54 -18.89 1.79
C ALA A 172 3.14 -18.75 3.20
N LYS A 173 3.38 -17.51 3.63
CA LYS A 173 3.85 -17.20 4.98
C LYS A 173 2.66 -16.86 5.87
N HIS A 174 2.85 -17.05 7.15
CA HIS A 174 1.87 -16.75 8.17
C HIS A 174 2.47 -15.80 9.19
N ILE A 175 1.65 -14.82 9.62
CA ILE A 175 2.04 -13.83 10.61
C ILE A 175 1.09 -13.86 11.82
N THR A 176 1.63 -13.70 13.02
CA THR A 176 0.85 -13.53 14.25
C THR A 176 1.61 -12.67 15.28
N PRO A 177 0.95 -11.95 16.20
CA PRO A 177 1.65 -11.28 17.29
C PRO A 177 2.61 -12.20 18.04
N ILE A 178 3.63 -11.63 18.67
CA ILE A 178 4.44 -12.39 19.63
C ILE A 178 3.54 -12.81 20.80
N PRO A 179 3.59 -14.06 21.30
CA PRO A 179 2.78 -14.48 22.44
C PRO A 179 2.98 -13.58 23.67
N ALA A 180 1.90 -13.26 24.38
CA ALA A 180 1.97 -12.42 25.56
C ALA A 180 2.89 -13.00 26.66
N SER A 181 3.05 -14.33 26.70
CA SER A 181 4.00 -15.01 27.60
C SER A 181 5.46 -14.64 27.36
N ASP A 182 5.80 -14.23 26.14
CA ASP A 182 7.17 -13.93 25.72
C ASP A 182 7.49 -12.43 25.89
N LEU A 183 6.45 -11.58 25.99
CA LEU A 183 6.56 -10.12 26.15
C LEU A 183 6.72 -9.70 27.61
N THR A 184 7.83 -10.10 28.23
CA THR A 184 8.22 -9.62 29.56
C THR A 184 8.61 -8.13 29.54
N ASP A 185 8.66 -7.48 30.71
CA ASP A 185 9.15 -6.10 30.82
C ASP A 185 10.58 -5.95 30.28
N ALA A 186 11.45 -6.91 30.61
CA ALA A 186 12.82 -6.96 30.10
C ALA A 186 12.86 -7.10 28.56
N PHE A 187 11.97 -7.90 27.98
CA PHE A 187 11.84 -7.99 26.52
C PHE A 187 11.46 -6.63 25.92
N CYS A 188 10.49 -5.93 26.52
CA CYS A 188 10.02 -4.65 26.02
C CYS A 188 11.09 -3.56 26.08
N GLU A 189 11.92 -3.56 27.14
CA GLU A 189 13.08 -2.67 27.27
C GLU A 189 14.15 -3.00 26.22
N ASP A 190 14.53 -4.28 26.11
CA ASP A 190 15.51 -4.74 25.12
C ASP A 190 15.05 -4.49 23.69
N TRP A 191 13.76 -4.61 23.40
CA TRP A 191 13.20 -4.35 22.07
C TRP A 191 13.47 -2.92 21.58
N GLN A 192 13.45 -1.93 22.48
CA GLN A 192 13.80 -0.55 22.12
C GLN A 192 15.27 -0.45 21.68
N HIS A 193 16.17 -1.11 22.42
CA HIS A 193 17.60 -1.15 22.08
C HIS A 193 17.89 -1.95 20.81
N ILE A 194 17.20 -3.08 20.61
CA ILE A 194 17.29 -3.89 19.39
C ILE A 194 16.86 -3.07 18.18
N THR A 195 15.73 -2.37 18.28
CA THR A 195 15.18 -1.58 17.18
C THR A 195 16.11 -0.42 16.81
N GLU A 196 16.59 0.36 17.78
CA GLU A 196 17.53 1.46 17.50
C GLU A 196 18.88 0.95 16.98
N GLY A 197 19.42 -0.14 17.53
CA GLY A 197 20.64 -0.75 17.02
C GLY A 197 20.50 -1.28 15.59
N ALA A 198 19.35 -1.89 15.25
CA ALA A 198 19.08 -2.32 13.88
C ALA A 198 18.96 -1.13 12.92
N LEU A 199 18.31 -0.04 13.36
CA LEU A 199 18.24 1.20 12.58
C LEU A 199 19.63 1.83 12.36
N ASP A 200 20.50 1.83 13.37
CA ASP A 200 21.87 2.34 13.25
C ASP A 200 22.68 1.56 12.23
N ILE A 201 22.56 0.22 12.24
CA ILE A 201 23.16 -0.65 11.24
C ILE A 201 22.58 -0.34 9.86
N LEU A 202 21.26 -0.25 9.71
CA LEU A 202 20.65 0.06 8.40
C LEU A 202 21.09 1.43 7.85
N ASP A 203 21.26 2.43 8.72
CA ASP A 203 21.72 3.77 8.33
C ASP A 203 23.23 3.83 8.03
N SER A 204 24.04 2.88 8.52
CA SER A 204 25.48 2.84 8.28
C SER A 204 25.86 2.29 6.90
N TYR A 205 24.97 1.52 6.26
CA TYR A 205 25.22 0.92 4.94
C TYR A 205 24.58 1.76 3.81
N PRO A 206 25.34 2.11 2.75
CA PRO A 206 24.79 2.86 1.61
C PRO A 206 23.58 2.20 0.94
N ALA A 207 23.53 0.86 0.93
CA ALA A 207 22.45 0.09 0.30
C ALA A 207 21.09 0.27 1.00
N THR A 208 21.07 0.57 2.30
CA THR A 208 19.86 0.59 3.14
C THR A 208 19.57 1.95 3.76
N LYS A 209 20.57 2.83 3.80
CA LYS A 209 20.47 4.17 4.37
C LYS A 209 19.30 4.95 3.79
N SER A 210 18.40 5.42 4.66
CA SER A 210 17.18 6.15 4.28
C SER A 210 16.26 5.40 3.31
N ARG A 211 16.36 4.06 3.25
CA ARG A 211 15.50 3.21 2.40
C ARG A 211 14.41 2.48 3.18
N ILE A 212 14.48 2.49 4.51
CA ILE A 212 13.54 1.80 5.39
C ILE A 212 12.10 2.28 5.14
N THR A 213 11.18 1.33 5.13
CA THR A 213 9.73 1.56 5.10
C THR A 213 9.06 1.02 6.36
N SER A 214 9.51 -0.13 6.90
CA SER A 214 9.05 -0.65 8.19
C SER A 214 10.13 -1.46 8.92
N ILE A 215 10.13 -1.40 10.25
CA ILE A 215 10.74 -2.40 11.15
C ILE A 215 9.67 -2.85 12.12
N ALA A 216 9.37 -4.14 12.15
CA ALA A 216 8.32 -4.74 12.95
C ALA A 216 8.81 -6.02 13.63
N LEU A 217 8.04 -6.51 14.61
CA LEU A 217 8.29 -7.78 15.28
C LEU A 217 7.00 -8.58 15.36
N PHE A 218 7.04 -9.80 14.84
CA PHE A 218 5.94 -10.77 14.89
C PHE A 218 6.48 -12.18 14.61
N LYS A 219 5.67 -13.19 14.88
CA LYS A 219 5.92 -14.56 14.42
C LYS A 219 5.76 -14.59 12.90
N LEU A 220 6.76 -15.07 12.16
CA LEU A 220 6.73 -15.16 10.69
C LEU A 220 7.30 -16.49 10.24
N GLY A 221 6.54 -17.28 9.48
CA GLY A 221 7.04 -18.53 8.92
C GLY A 221 6.01 -19.24 8.05
N PHE A 222 6.25 -20.51 7.75
CA PHE A 222 5.41 -21.30 6.84
C PHE A 222 4.44 -22.25 7.56
N SER A 223 4.52 -22.34 8.89
CA SER A 223 3.63 -23.20 9.68
C SER A 223 2.24 -22.59 9.79
N THR A 224 1.22 -23.40 9.54
CA THR A 224 -0.18 -23.05 9.82
C THR A 224 -0.48 -23.03 11.32
N THR A 225 0.36 -23.68 12.13
CA THR A 225 0.38 -23.50 13.59
C THR A 225 1.22 -22.27 13.87
N TYR A 226 0.57 -21.13 14.10
CA TYR A 226 1.25 -19.84 14.06
C TYR A 226 2.34 -19.68 15.14
N GLU A 227 2.18 -20.33 16.29
CA GLU A 227 3.09 -20.30 17.43
C GLU A 227 4.44 -20.96 17.12
N ASP A 228 4.44 -21.95 16.22
CA ASP A 228 5.63 -22.70 15.80
C ASP A 228 6.55 -21.86 14.90
N ASN A 229 6.02 -20.78 14.33
CA ASN A 229 6.82 -19.88 13.51
C ASN A 229 7.86 -19.13 14.37
N PRO A 230 9.02 -18.75 13.82
CA PRO A 230 10.04 -18.01 14.56
C PRO A 230 9.61 -16.57 14.84
N SER A 231 10.01 -16.06 16.01
CA SER A 231 9.92 -14.64 16.33
C SER A 231 10.89 -13.87 15.46
N THR A 232 10.36 -13.01 14.59
CA THR A 232 11.11 -12.41 13.48
C THR A 232 11.07 -10.90 13.55
N VAL A 233 12.25 -10.28 13.56
CA VAL A 233 12.46 -8.88 13.25
C VAL A 233 12.30 -8.70 11.73
N TYR A 234 11.14 -8.23 11.34
CA TYR A 234 10.79 -7.95 9.96
C TYR A 234 11.26 -6.55 9.58
N ILE A 235 12.02 -6.45 8.50
CA ILE A 235 12.54 -5.19 7.97
C ILE A 235 12.11 -5.08 6.52
N SER A 236 11.43 -3.98 6.18
CA SER A 236 11.16 -3.62 4.80
C SER A 236 11.88 -2.36 4.38
N VAL A 237 12.32 -2.35 3.13
CA VAL A 237 12.97 -1.21 2.46
C VAL A 237 12.30 -0.93 1.11
N ASN A 238 12.39 0.30 0.61
CA ASN A 238 11.89 0.62 -0.72
C ASN A 238 12.78 0.05 -1.84
N TYR A 239 12.25 -0.02 -3.05
CA TYR A 239 12.92 -0.57 -4.24
C TYR A 239 14.17 0.20 -4.71
N GLU A 240 14.52 1.33 -4.09
CA GLU A 240 15.81 2.00 -4.34
C GLU A 240 16.96 1.40 -3.49
N SER A 241 16.66 0.40 -2.66
CA SER A 241 17.67 -0.39 -1.94
C SER A 241 18.24 -1.51 -2.80
N GLU A 242 19.55 -1.73 -2.72
CA GLU A 242 20.27 -2.70 -3.54
C GLU A 242 20.39 -4.07 -2.83
N GLU A 243 19.55 -5.03 -3.22
CA GLU A 243 19.44 -6.36 -2.60
C GLU A 243 20.74 -7.17 -2.56
N ASN A 244 21.57 -7.05 -3.60
CA ASN A 244 22.89 -7.69 -3.68
C ASN A 244 23.85 -7.24 -2.58
N HIS A 245 23.58 -6.11 -1.92
CA HIS A 245 24.40 -5.58 -0.82
C HIS A 245 23.79 -5.81 0.57
N TRP A 246 22.65 -6.50 0.68
CA TRP A 246 22.02 -6.80 1.97
C TRP A 246 22.71 -7.87 2.82
N PRO A 247 23.37 -8.92 2.29
CA PRO A 247 23.97 -9.96 3.12
C PRO A 247 24.85 -9.48 4.29
N PRO A 248 25.77 -8.51 4.14
CA PRO A 248 26.52 -7.98 5.27
C PRO A 248 25.62 -7.27 6.30
N VAL A 249 24.62 -6.51 5.84
CA VAL A 249 23.66 -5.79 6.71
C VAL A 249 22.86 -6.79 7.55
N VAL A 250 22.28 -7.79 6.90
CA VAL A 250 21.51 -8.87 7.54
C VAL A 250 22.37 -9.64 8.53
N GLY A 251 23.62 -9.92 8.18
CA GLY A 251 24.58 -10.59 9.06
C GLY A 251 24.88 -9.78 10.34
N GLU A 252 25.09 -8.48 10.21
CA GLU A 252 25.36 -7.60 11.36
C GLU A 252 24.13 -7.42 12.26
N ILE A 253 22.94 -7.29 11.67
CA ILE A 253 21.68 -7.27 12.43
C ILE A 253 21.49 -8.60 13.17
N GLN A 254 21.70 -9.75 12.52
CA GLN A 254 21.59 -11.04 13.21
C GLN A 254 22.61 -11.17 14.36
N GLN A 255 23.82 -10.62 14.21
CA GLN A 255 24.79 -10.57 15.30
C GLN A 255 24.32 -9.70 16.48
N LEU A 256 23.66 -8.57 16.20
CA LEU A 256 23.00 -7.77 17.23
C LEU A 256 21.92 -8.57 17.95
N LEU A 257 21.03 -9.25 17.21
CA LEU A 257 19.94 -10.05 17.76
C LEU A 257 20.45 -11.20 18.64
N ASN A 258 21.56 -11.84 18.24
CA ASN A 258 22.17 -12.95 18.98
C ASN A 258 22.75 -12.54 20.36
N ARG A 259 22.87 -11.25 20.65
CA ARG A 259 23.29 -10.76 21.99
C ARG A 259 22.19 -10.90 23.05
N TYR A 260 20.95 -11.12 22.61
CA TYR A 260 19.78 -11.21 23.46
C TYR A 260 19.27 -12.67 23.55
N PRO A 261 18.60 -13.07 24.64
CA PRO A 261 18.23 -14.47 24.88
C PRO A 261 17.01 -14.95 24.08
N TYR A 262 16.39 -14.10 23.25
CA TYR A 262 15.06 -14.31 22.68
C TYR A 262 15.02 -15.13 21.38
N LYS A 263 16.18 -15.59 20.87
CA LYS A 263 16.30 -16.37 19.61
C LYS A 263 15.60 -15.71 18.41
N LEU A 264 15.75 -14.39 18.28
CA LEU A 264 15.14 -13.63 17.18
C LEU A 264 15.83 -13.90 15.85
N GLN A 265 15.05 -13.89 14.79
CA GLN A 265 15.54 -13.97 13.40
C GLN A 265 15.32 -12.65 12.69
N VAL A 266 16.16 -12.33 11.71
CA VAL A 266 15.94 -11.18 10.82
C VAL A 266 15.37 -11.65 9.48
N HIS A 267 14.31 -10.99 9.02
CA HIS A 267 13.79 -11.10 7.66
C HIS A 267 13.80 -9.72 7.01
N MET A 268 14.41 -9.63 5.83
CA MET A 268 14.53 -8.38 5.09
C MET A 268 14.01 -8.55 3.66
N GLU A 269 13.17 -7.63 3.19
CA GLU A 269 12.61 -7.64 1.83
C GLU A 269 12.38 -6.21 1.31
N HIS A 270 12.22 -6.05 -0.01
CA HIS A 270 11.65 -4.80 -0.48
C HIS A 270 10.17 -4.82 -0.20
N ASN A 271 9.65 -3.69 0.26
CA ASN A 271 8.25 -3.47 0.39
C ASN A 271 8.06 -1.97 0.50
N THR A 272 7.15 -1.43 -0.30
CA THR A 272 6.63 -0.10 -0.03
C THR A 272 5.34 -0.32 0.73
N SER A 273 5.18 0.32 1.89
CA SER A 273 3.94 0.22 2.67
C SER A 273 2.76 0.28 1.71
N SER A 274 1.97 -0.79 1.63
CA SER A 274 0.82 -0.86 0.74
C SER A 274 0.03 0.42 0.98
N GLU A 275 0.01 1.29 -0.02
CA GLU A 275 -0.59 2.60 0.09
C GLU A 275 -2.09 2.39 0.30
N LEU A 276 -2.61 2.12 1.51
CA LEU A 276 -4.09 2.06 1.72
C LEU A 276 -4.79 3.38 1.33
N CYS A 277 -3.99 4.38 0.94
CA CYS A 277 -4.30 5.50 0.06
C CYS A 277 -5.27 5.11 -1.09
N PRO A 278 -6.14 6.03 -1.49
CA PRO A 278 -7.13 5.76 -2.51
C PRO A 278 -6.50 5.41 -3.86
N SER A 279 -6.91 4.29 -4.46
CA SER A 279 -6.66 4.04 -5.88
C SER A 279 -7.34 5.15 -6.69
N LEU A 280 -6.54 5.89 -7.46
CA LEU A 280 -7.01 6.97 -8.31
C LEU A 280 -7.43 6.39 -9.67
N PHE A 281 -8.58 6.82 -10.21
CA PHE A 281 -9.07 6.31 -11.49
C PHE A 281 -9.39 7.45 -12.48
N PRO A 282 -8.83 7.43 -13.71
CA PRO A 282 -9.21 8.38 -14.74
C PRO A 282 -10.67 8.17 -15.13
N LEU A 283 -11.36 9.26 -15.52
CA LEU A 283 -12.75 9.20 -15.97
C LEU A 283 -12.95 8.49 -17.32
N VAL A 284 -11.90 8.37 -18.14
CA VAL A 284 -12.04 8.02 -19.56
C VAL A 284 -11.76 6.54 -19.83
N ASN A 285 -12.79 5.80 -20.28
CA ASN A 285 -12.80 4.60 -21.15
C ASN A 285 -11.55 3.70 -21.19
N ARG A 286 -10.91 3.42 -20.06
CA ARG A 286 -9.92 2.34 -20.00
C ARG A 286 -10.66 1.03 -19.70
N PRO A 287 -10.37 -0.07 -20.42
CA PRO A 287 -10.97 -1.37 -20.14
C PRO A 287 -10.82 -1.76 -18.67
N MET A 288 -11.82 -2.46 -18.13
CA MET A 288 -11.80 -2.91 -16.74
C MET A 288 -10.65 -3.90 -16.50
N THR A 289 -9.56 -3.49 -15.85
CA THR A 289 -8.48 -4.37 -15.38
C THR A 289 -8.91 -5.14 -14.12
N ASP A 290 -8.24 -6.24 -13.78
CA ASP A 290 -8.56 -7.06 -12.60
C ASP A 290 -8.48 -6.29 -11.27
N ALA A 291 -7.65 -5.25 -11.19
CA ALA A 291 -7.59 -4.34 -10.03
C ALA A 291 -8.92 -3.60 -9.78
N LYS A 292 -9.72 -3.34 -10.83
CA LYS A 292 -11.04 -2.69 -10.74
C LYS A 292 -12.13 -3.61 -10.17
N ARG A 293 -11.94 -4.93 -10.13
CA ARG A 293 -12.88 -5.90 -9.51
C ARG A 293 -12.95 -5.81 -7.98
N GLN A 294 -12.10 -5.00 -7.35
CA GLN A 294 -12.15 -4.76 -5.90
C GLN A 294 -13.22 -3.72 -5.51
N MET A 295 -13.75 -2.97 -6.47
CA MET A 295 -14.88 -2.07 -6.28
C MET A 295 -16.17 -2.87 -6.45
N TRP A 296 -17.03 -2.85 -5.44
CA TRP A 296 -18.36 -3.44 -5.52
C TRP A 296 -19.32 -2.37 -6.03
N PRO A 297 -20.13 -2.64 -7.07
CA PRO A 297 -21.16 -1.70 -7.49
C PRO A 297 -22.11 -1.45 -6.32
N ALA A 298 -22.55 -0.20 -6.17
CA ALA A 298 -23.56 0.07 -5.16
C ALA A 298 -24.86 -0.62 -5.56
N LYS A 299 -25.41 -1.45 -4.67
CA LYS A 299 -26.71 -2.09 -4.91
C LYS A 299 -27.85 -1.07 -4.93
N LYS A 300 -27.80 -0.10 -4.01
CA LYS A 300 -28.72 1.03 -3.90
C LYS A 300 -28.03 2.13 -3.10
N TYR A 301 -28.20 3.38 -3.52
CA TYR A 301 -27.63 4.50 -2.77
C TYR A 301 -28.38 4.72 -1.47
N LYS A 302 -27.62 4.95 -0.40
CA LYS A 302 -28.17 5.16 0.93
C LYS A 302 -28.38 6.64 1.18
N ASN A 303 -29.55 6.97 1.70
CA ASN A 303 -29.85 8.32 2.16
C ASN A 303 -29.06 8.64 3.44
N LEU A 304 -29.00 7.71 4.39
CA LEU A 304 -28.27 7.85 5.63
C LEU A 304 -26.88 7.19 5.53
N VAL A 305 -25.85 7.92 5.94
CA VAL A 305 -24.45 7.49 5.91
C VAL A 305 -24.04 7.04 7.30
N GLY A 306 -23.74 5.75 7.45
CA GLY A 306 -23.38 5.12 8.72
C GLY A 306 -21.89 4.83 8.86
N LEU A 307 -21.54 4.23 10.00
CA LEU A 307 -20.22 3.67 10.26
C LEU A 307 -19.80 2.69 9.15
N GLY A 308 -18.59 2.86 8.63
CA GLY A 308 -18.01 1.98 7.62
C GLY A 308 -18.39 2.29 6.17
N GLU A 309 -19.22 3.31 5.91
CA GLU A 309 -19.56 3.73 4.55
C GLU A 309 -18.40 4.46 3.86
N ASP A 310 -18.37 4.43 2.52
CA ASP A 310 -17.34 5.16 1.76
C ASP A 310 -17.57 6.66 1.75
N ILE A 311 -16.50 7.44 1.77
CA ILE A 311 -16.53 8.89 1.57
C ILE A 311 -15.35 9.31 0.70
N GLY A 312 -15.50 10.42 -0.02
CA GLY A 312 -14.43 10.96 -0.84
C GLY A 312 -14.56 12.46 -1.09
N PRO A 313 -13.48 13.13 -1.55
CA PRO A 313 -13.53 14.53 -1.95
C PRO A 313 -14.54 14.79 -3.08
N GLU A 314 -15.36 15.84 -2.93
CA GLU A 314 -16.30 16.31 -3.95
C GLU A 314 -15.55 17.15 -5.01
N CYS A 315 -14.62 16.52 -5.72
CA CYS A 315 -13.86 17.18 -6.78
C CYS A 315 -13.41 16.20 -7.87
N TYR A 316 -12.98 16.76 -9.00
CA TYR A 316 -12.15 16.06 -9.98
C TYR A 316 -10.72 16.59 -9.89
N ILE A 317 -9.75 15.72 -10.11
CA ILE A 317 -8.34 16.08 -10.11
C ILE A 317 -7.81 15.99 -11.53
N LYS A 318 -7.14 17.05 -11.98
CA LYS A 318 -6.46 17.08 -13.27
C LYS A 318 -5.11 16.35 -13.18
N VAL A 319 -4.87 15.43 -14.12
CA VAL A 319 -3.55 14.80 -14.29
C VAL A 319 -2.64 15.77 -15.05
N ASN A 320 -1.54 16.20 -14.43
CA ASN A 320 -0.67 17.26 -14.99
C ASN A 320 -0.12 16.92 -16.39
N SER A 321 0.14 15.63 -16.67
CA SER A 321 0.75 15.19 -17.92
C SER A 321 -0.24 15.04 -19.08
N SER A 322 -1.47 14.59 -18.83
CA SER A 322 -2.48 14.38 -19.88
C SER A 322 -3.58 15.45 -19.92
N GLY A 323 -3.82 16.16 -18.82
CA GLY A 323 -4.94 17.09 -18.64
C GLY A 323 -6.28 16.38 -18.38
N ASP A 324 -6.27 15.05 -18.30
CA ASP A 324 -7.48 14.25 -18.04
C ASP A 324 -8.00 14.49 -16.63
N ASP A 325 -9.33 14.40 -16.49
CA ASP A 325 -9.96 14.37 -15.18
C ASP A 325 -9.88 12.96 -14.58
N CYS A 326 -9.59 12.93 -13.28
CA CYS A 326 -9.46 11.73 -12.46
C CYS A 326 -10.34 11.87 -11.23
N SER A 327 -11.06 10.81 -10.88
CA SER A 327 -11.80 10.76 -9.62
C SER A 327 -10.80 10.54 -8.48
N PRO A 328 -10.84 11.35 -7.41
CA PRO A 328 -10.13 11.03 -6.19
C PRO A 328 -10.65 9.68 -5.70
N GLY A 329 -9.78 8.85 -5.14
CA GLY A 329 -10.31 7.64 -4.53
C GLY A 329 -11.03 7.94 -3.22
N PHE A 330 -11.45 6.87 -2.54
CA PHE A 330 -12.30 6.93 -1.36
C PHE A 330 -11.57 6.44 -0.11
N GLY A 331 -12.11 6.80 1.04
CA GLY A 331 -11.83 6.19 2.34
C GLY A 331 -13.12 5.80 3.04
N THR A 332 -13.04 5.62 4.34
CA THR A 332 -14.15 5.19 5.20
C THR A 332 -14.58 6.32 6.14
N LEU A 333 -15.89 6.50 6.29
CA LEU A 333 -16.47 7.20 7.45
C LEU A 333 -16.31 6.30 8.66
N GLY A 334 -15.37 6.62 9.55
CA GLY A 334 -15.06 5.79 10.70
C GLY A 334 -16.21 5.70 11.67
N CYS A 335 -16.66 6.85 12.15
CA CYS A 335 -17.86 6.99 12.95
C CYS A 335 -18.34 8.44 12.96
N TRP A 336 -19.55 8.64 13.44
CA TRP A 336 -20.06 9.93 13.89
C TRP A 336 -19.53 10.22 15.30
N VAL A 337 -19.02 11.44 15.49
CA VAL A 337 -18.66 11.99 16.79
C VAL A 337 -19.53 13.21 17.09
N GLU A 338 -19.74 13.51 18.36
CA GLU A 338 -20.37 14.75 18.79
C GLU A 338 -19.34 15.69 19.40
N ILE A 339 -19.43 16.96 19.03
CA ILE A 339 -18.48 17.99 19.43
C ILE A 339 -19.23 19.15 20.07
N LYS A 340 -18.66 19.70 21.13
CA LYS A 340 -19.02 21.01 21.68
C LYS A 340 -17.97 22.02 21.32
N THR A 341 -18.40 23.21 20.91
CA THR A 341 -17.51 24.34 20.68
C THR A 341 -17.86 25.49 21.63
N ILE A 342 -16.99 26.51 21.70
CA ILE A 342 -17.29 27.74 22.44
C ILE A 342 -18.55 28.42 21.87
N LYS A 343 -18.71 28.40 20.53
CA LYS A 343 -19.83 29.06 19.84
C LYS A 343 -21.11 28.22 19.86
N GLU A 344 -20.96 26.91 19.79
CA GLU A 344 -22.04 25.93 19.81
C GLU A 344 -21.81 24.99 21.01
N PRO A 345 -22.28 25.37 22.22
CA PRO A 345 -22.06 24.58 23.43
C PRO A 345 -22.93 23.31 23.51
N GLY A 346 -23.87 23.16 22.56
CA GLY A 346 -24.63 21.93 22.36
C GLY A 346 -23.81 20.85 21.64
N TRP A 347 -24.29 19.62 21.66
CA TRP A 347 -23.69 18.52 20.90
C TRP A 347 -24.08 18.63 19.43
N THR A 348 -23.09 18.81 18.56
CA THR A 348 -23.25 18.80 17.10
C THR A 348 -22.51 17.59 16.52
N LYS A 349 -23.13 16.86 15.59
CA LYS A 349 -22.53 15.68 14.95
C LYS A 349 -21.55 16.05 13.84
N TYR A 350 -20.42 15.36 13.81
CA TYR A 350 -19.36 15.45 12.80
C TYR A 350 -18.93 14.03 12.39
N ALA A 351 -18.54 13.83 11.14
CA ALA A 351 -17.96 12.56 10.71
C ALA A 351 -16.45 12.55 10.96
N LEU A 352 -15.93 11.46 11.50
CA LEU A 352 -14.51 11.22 11.74
C LEU A 352 -13.93 10.29 10.66
N THR A 353 -12.80 10.69 10.06
CA THR A 353 -12.03 9.89 9.11
C THR A 353 -10.54 10.25 9.18
N ASN A 354 -9.71 9.77 8.25
CA ASN A 354 -8.31 10.18 8.16
C ASN A 354 -8.07 11.46 7.35
N TYR A 355 -6.98 12.16 7.66
CA TYR A 355 -6.59 13.34 6.90
C TYR A 355 -6.23 13.00 5.45
N HIS A 356 -5.50 11.90 5.21
CA HIS A 356 -5.12 11.52 3.85
C HIS A 356 -6.32 11.16 2.95
N VAL A 357 -7.48 10.79 3.53
CA VAL A 357 -8.73 10.54 2.79
C VAL A 357 -9.31 11.83 2.23
N VAL A 358 -9.25 12.92 3.00
CA VAL A 358 -9.77 14.24 2.59
C VAL A 358 -8.73 15.10 1.87
N ARG A 359 -7.46 14.69 1.90
CA ARG A 359 -6.31 15.42 1.33
C ARG A 359 -6.48 15.83 -0.14
N PRO A 360 -7.10 15.03 -1.04
CA PRO A 360 -7.30 15.45 -2.42
C PRO A 360 -8.31 16.58 -2.61
N ALA A 361 -9.10 16.92 -1.59
CA ALA A 361 -10.03 18.04 -1.62
C ALA A 361 -9.33 19.41 -1.57
N PHE A 362 -8.07 19.47 -1.12
CA PHE A 362 -7.34 20.72 -0.95
C PHE A 362 -6.71 21.22 -2.25
N LYS A 363 -6.80 22.53 -2.49
CA LYS A 363 -6.09 23.21 -3.59
C LYS A 363 -4.58 22.95 -3.46
N GLY A 364 -3.97 22.52 -4.56
CA GLY A 364 -2.54 22.16 -4.62
C GLY A 364 -2.25 20.67 -4.54
N PHE A 365 -3.27 19.82 -4.45
CA PHE A 365 -3.12 18.39 -4.73
C PHE A 365 -2.77 18.18 -6.21
N GLN A 366 -1.79 17.32 -6.49
CA GLN A 366 -1.27 17.12 -7.84
C GLN A 366 -1.16 15.64 -8.21
N LEU A 367 -1.53 15.34 -9.46
CA LEU A 367 -1.30 14.06 -10.09
C LEU A 367 -0.36 14.21 -11.27
N GLY A 368 0.51 13.23 -11.46
CA GLY A 368 1.33 13.07 -12.66
C GLY A 368 1.15 11.68 -13.21
N THR A 369 1.88 11.34 -14.26
CA THR A 369 2.03 9.96 -14.70
C THR A 369 3.32 9.37 -14.15
N ASN A 370 3.25 8.15 -13.64
CA ASN A 370 4.45 7.35 -13.38
C ASN A 370 5.05 6.87 -14.71
N ASP A 371 6.18 6.15 -14.64
CA ASP A 371 6.86 5.59 -15.83
C ASP A 371 6.00 4.56 -16.61
N LYS A 372 4.79 4.24 -16.13
CA LYS A 372 3.81 3.32 -16.73
C LYS A 372 2.56 4.03 -17.27
N ASP A 373 2.59 5.36 -17.40
CA ASP A 373 1.44 6.16 -17.83
C ASP A 373 0.18 5.98 -16.94
N GLU A 374 0.39 5.67 -15.66
CA GLU A 374 -0.64 5.61 -14.63
C GLU A 374 -0.58 6.86 -13.74
N ALA A 375 -1.74 7.30 -13.27
CA ALA A 375 -1.82 8.43 -12.36
C ALA A 375 -1.07 8.12 -11.06
N SER A 376 -0.17 9.02 -10.66
CA SER A 376 0.59 8.94 -9.42
C SER A 376 0.52 10.26 -8.65
N ILE A 377 0.53 10.16 -7.32
CA ILE A 377 0.50 11.33 -6.44
C ILE A 377 1.84 12.05 -6.52
N LEU A 378 1.82 13.34 -6.86
CA LEU A 378 3.00 14.19 -6.86
C LEU A 378 3.11 14.95 -5.54
N LYS A 379 4.29 15.57 -5.33
CA LYS A 379 4.47 16.53 -4.24
C LYS A 379 3.43 17.65 -4.38
N PRO A 380 2.85 18.11 -3.26
CA PRO A 380 1.88 19.21 -3.30
C PRO A 380 2.52 20.50 -3.82
N VAL A 381 1.73 21.34 -4.47
CA VAL A 381 2.17 22.67 -4.92
C VAL A 381 2.65 23.46 -3.71
N LYS A 382 3.89 23.95 -3.74
CA LYS A 382 4.46 24.72 -2.64
C LYS A 382 3.57 25.93 -2.29
N ASP A 383 3.38 26.18 -1.00
CA ASP A 383 2.58 27.30 -0.44
C ASP A 383 1.07 27.28 -0.77
N SER A 384 0.57 26.22 -1.40
CA SER A 384 -0.87 25.97 -1.58
C SER A 384 -1.60 25.68 -0.27
N ASP A 385 -2.93 25.61 -0.32
CA ASP A 385 -3.75 25.26 0.85
C ASP A 385 -3.41 23.86 1.35
N LEU A 386 -3.20 22.90 0.44
CA LEU A 386 -2.74 21.56 0.80
C LEU A 386 -1.37 21.60 1.47
N TRP A 387 -0.41 22.35 0.92
CA TRP A 387 0.92 22.46 1.51
C TRP A 387 0.88 23.01 2.94
N LYS A 388 0.04 24.02 3.17
CA LYS A 388 -0.16 24.60 4.51
C LYS A 388 -0.86 23.63 5.44
N ALA A 389 -1.86 22.89 4.96
CA ALA A 389 -2.59 21.89 5.74
C ALA A 389 -1.71 20.68 6.10
N ASP A 390 -0.86 20.20 5.18
CA ASP A 390 0.09 19.13 5.45
C ASP A 390 1.05 19.51 6.59
N ILE A 391 1.53 20.77 6.60
CA ILE A 391 2.50 21.26 7.59
C ILE A 391 1.85 21.64 8.92
N ASN A 392 0.70 22.33 8.89
CA ASN A 392 0.13 22.96 10.09
C ASN A 392 -1.18 22.33 10.57
N GLY A 393 -1.75 21.40 9.79
CA GLY A 393 -3.15 21.01 9.92
C GLY A 393 -4.10 22.11 9.43
N MET A 394 -5.41 21.81 9.48
CA MET A 394 -6.50 22.74 9.17
C MET A 394 -7.37 22.89 10.42
N GLY A 395 -7.36 24.05 11.07
CA GLY A 395 -8.19 24.30 12.26
C GLY A 395 -9.60 24.81 11.91
N PRO A 396 -10.51 24.93 12.90
CA PRO A 396 -11.88 25.43 12.69
C PRO A 396 -12.01 26.85 12.11
N ILE A 397 -10.94 27.66 12.20
CA ILE A 397 -10.90 29.06 11.73
C ILE A 397 -9.98 29.18 10.50
N PHE A 398 -9.78 28.09 9.76
CA PHE A 398 -8.91 28.13 8.58
C PHE A 398 -9.56 28.98 7.48
N GLY A 399 -8.86 30.01 7.00
CA GLY A 399 -9.41 31.04 6.12
C GLY A 399 -9.58 30.67 4.64
N SER A 400 -9.52 29.38 4.29
CA SER A 400 -9.83 28.92 2.93
C SER A 400 -11.30 28.50 2.81
N GLU A 401 -11.82 28.45 1.59
CA GLU A 401 -13.06 27.71 1.33
C GLU A 401 -12.90 26.28 1.87
N ALA A 402 -13.84 25.83 2.70
CA ALA A 402 -13.81 24.50 3.26
C ALA A 402 -14.05 23.51 2.12
N ALA A 403 -13.16 22.54 1.95
CA ALA A 403 -13.31 21.58 0.86
C ALA A 403 -14.43 20.59 1.18
N GLU A 404 -15.20 20.20 0.16
CA GLU A 404 -16.41 19.41 0.31
C GLU A 404 -16.15 17.91 0.14
N ILE A 405 -16.97 17.10 0.81
CA ILE A 405 -16.91 15.64 0.88
C ILE A 405 -18.29 15.08 0.52
N GLU A 406 -18.28 13.93 -0.16
CA GLU A 406 -19.48 13.26 -0.67
C GLU A 406 -19.55 11.78 -0.26
N HIS A 407 -20.77 11.24 -0.25
CA HIS A 407 -21.09 9.81 -0.18
C HIS A 407 -22.25 9.50 -1.15
N PRO A 408 -22.21 8.44 -1.97
CA PRO A 408 -21.03 7.62 -2.20
C PRO A 408 -19.92 8.47 -2.82
N ALA A 409 -18.67 8.09 -2.58
CA ALA A 409 -17.53 8.71 -3.22
C ALA A 409 -17.71 8.62 -4.75
N ARG A 410 -17.45 9.70 -5.46
CA ARG A 410 -17.69 9.77 -6.91
C ARG A 410 -16.97 8.72 -7.72
N ILE A 411 -15.82 8.25 -7.27
CA ILE A 411 -15.14 7.12 -7.90
C ILE A 411 -15.99 5.84 -7.90
N ARG A 412 -16.73 5.56 -6.82
CA ARG A 412 -17.67 4.43 -6.75
C ARG A 412 -18.93 4.70 -7.55
N HIS A 413 -19.39 5.95 -7.59
CA HIS A 413 -20.49 6.33 -8.46
C HIS A 413 -20.15 6.10 -9.93
N CYS A 414 -19.04 6.66 -10.42
CA CYS A 414 -18.57 6.48 -11.78
C CYS A 414 -18.40 4.99 -12.14
N PHE A 415 -17.81 4.20 -11.22
CA PHE A 415 -17.68 2.76 -11.42
C PHE A 415 -19.03 2.05 -11.53
N THR A 416 -19.99 2.38 -10.66
CA THR A 416 -21.34 1.80 -10.68
C THR A 416 -22.07 2.15 -11.97
N VAL A 417 -22.03 3.41 -12.40
CA VAL A 417 -22.64 3.89 -13.65
C VAL A 417 -22.03 3.19 -14.86
N GLN A 418 -20.70 3.07 -14.92
CA GLN A 418 -20.01 2.39 -16.02
C GLN A 418 -20.41 0.91 -16.08
N LEU A 419 -20.34 0.20 -14.96
CA LEU A 419 -20.63 -1.24 -14.91
C LEU A 419 -22.08 -1.55 -15.31
N LEU A 420 -23.05 -0.79 -14.76
CA LEU A 420 -24.45 -0.97 -15.14
C LEU A 420 -24.69 -0.67 -16.62
N THR A 421 -24.04 0.37 -17.17
CA THR A 421 -24.16 0.70 -18.60
C THR A 421 -23.60 -0.43 -19.46
N GLU A 422 -22.41 -0.96 -19.14
CA GLU A 422 -21.80 -2.07 -19.87
C GLU A 422 -22.64 -3.35 -19.78
N ASP A 423 -23.22 -3.68 -18.62
CA ASP A 423 -24.08 -4.85 -18.45
C ASP A 423 -25.37 -4.73 -19.27
N ILE A 424 -26.00 -3.56 -19.29
CA ILE A 424 -27.20 -3.29 -20.09
C ILE A 424 -26.90 -3.40 -21.59
N GLU A 425 -25.78 -2.83 -22.05
CA GLU A 425 -25.38 -2.83 -23.46
C GLU A 425 -24.99 -4.22 -23.96
N ASN A 426 -24.29 -5.00 -23.14
CA ASN A 426 -23.81 -6.34 -23.52
C ASN A 426 -24.87 -7.44 -23.36
N HIS A 427 -25.86 -7.23 -22.48
CA HIS A 427 -26.89 -8.23 -22.15
C HIS A 427 -28.31 -7.64 -22.16
N PRO A 428 -28.79 -7.06 -23.28
CA PRO A 428 -30.08 -6.37 -23.33
C PRO A 428 -31.29 -7.27 -23.02
N ASP A 429 -31.18 -8.58 -23.30
CA ASP A 429 -32.25 -9.56 -23.09
C ASP A 429 -32.16 -10.29 -21.73
N HIS A 430 -31.25 -9.89 -20.83
CA HIS A 430 -31.13 -10.51 -19.51
C HIS A 430 -32.37 -10.22 -18.65
N PRO A 431 -32.91 -11.20 -17.89
CA PRO A 431 -34.09 -10.98 -17.04
C PRO A 431 -33.97 -9.81 -16.05
N ASP A 432 -32.74 -9.50 -15.62
CA ASP A 432 -32.46 -8.44 -14.65
C ASP A 432 -32.20 -7.06 -15.29
N THR A 433 -32.17 -6.94 -16.63
CA THR A 433 -31.82 -5.69 -17.33
C THR A 433 -32.73 -4.52 -16.94
N ALA A 434 -34.03 -4.77 -16.74
CA ALA A 434 -34.95 -3.73 -16.26
C ALA A 434 -34.55 -3.18 -14.87
N GLY A 435 -34.08 -4.04 -13.97
CA GLY A 435 -33.59 -3.64 -12.66
C GLY A 435 -32.27 -2.86 -12.76
N PHE A 436 -31.38 -3.23 -13.68
CA PHE A 436 -30.15 -2.47 -13.92
C PHE A 436 -30.42 -1.07 -14.48
N ILE A 437 -31.42 -0.91 -15.36
CA ILE A 437 -31.86 0.40 -15.86
C ILE A 437 -32.38 1.26 -14.71
N GLU A 438 -33.24 0.71 -13.85
CA GLU A 438 -33.78 1.44 -12.68
C GLU A 438 -32.65 1.89 -11.74
N LEU A 439 -31.70 1.01 -11.43
CA LEU A 439 -30.54 1.35 -10.60
C LEU A 439 -29.63 2.40 -11.24
N LEU A 440 -29.44 2.35 -12.57
CA LEU A 440 -28.65 3.32 -13.31
C LEU A 440 -29.30 4.71 -13.26
N ASP A 441 -30.61 4.78 -13.46
CA ASP A 441 -31.37 6.02 -13.41
C ASP A 441 -31.42 6.60 -11.99
N GLU A 442 -31.58 5.76 -10.96
CA GLU A 442 -31.49 6.18 -9.56
C GLU A 442 -30.10 6.75 -9.24
N ALA A 443 -29.04 6.04 -9.64
CA ALA A 443 -27.67 6.47 -9.39
C ALA A 443 -27.33 7.81 -10.06
N LYS A 444 -27.77 8.02 -11.30
CA LYS A 444 -27.59 9.29 -12.03
C LYS A 444 -28.38 10.42 -11.37
N SER A 445 -29.67 10.17 -11.12
CA SER A 445 -30.56 11.17 -10.50
C SER A 445 -30.06 11.63 -9.14
N PHE A 446 -29.49 10.72 -8.34
CA PHE A 446 -28.91 11.05 -7.05
C PHE A 446 -27.78 12.08 -7.14
N PHE A 447 -26.89 11.96 -8.14
CA PHE A 447 -25.82 12.93 -8.38
C PHE A 447 -26.33 14.22 -9.02
N ASP A 448 -27.27 14.12 -9.96
CA ASP A 448 -27.89 15.28 -10.62
C ASP A 448 -28.67 16.16 -9.63
N ASN A 449 -29.27 15.56 -8.60
CA ASN A 449 -29.98 16.26 -7.52
C ASN A 449 -29.06 16.76 -6.38
N ASN A 450 -27.75 16.55 -6.49
CA ASN A 450 -26.78 16.87 -5.45
C ASN A 450 -27.03 16.13 -4.10
N GLU A 451 -27.60 14.93 -4.16
CA GLU A 451 -27.90 14.12 -2.97
C GLU A 451 -26.65 13.43 -2.41
N GLN A 452 -25.56 13.36 -3.21
CA GLN A 452 -24.27 12.82 -2.80
C GLN A 452 -23.51 13.68 -1.81
N HIS A 453 -23.80 14.97 -1.72
CA HIS A 453 -23.12 15.87 -0.80
C HIS A 453 -23.29 15.41 0.66
N LEU A 454 -22.19 15.37 1.41
CA LEU A 454 -22.18 14.96 2.82
C LEU A 454 -21.81 16.12 3.74
N GLY A 455 -20.79 16.90 3.40
CA GLY A 455 -20.40 18.08 4.16
C GLY A 455 -19.00 18.58 3.88
N SER A 456 -18.55 19.56 4.66
CA SER A 456 -17.27 20.24 4.48
C SER A 456 -16.24 19.85 5.54
N ILE A 457 -14.96 19.84 5.17
CA ILE A 457 -13.86 19.61 6.12
C ILE A 457 -13.86 20.73 7.17
N PHE A 458 -14.07 20.37 8.43
CA PHE A 458 -14.08 21.29 9.56
C PHE A 458 -12.70 21.47 10.17
N CYS A 459 -12.00 20.36 10.40
CA CYS A 459 -10.60 20.40 10.83
C CYS A 459 -9.87 19.10 10.51
N ALA A 460 -8.54 19.17 10.38
CA ALA A 460 -7.70 18.01 10.12
C ALA A 460 -6.28 18.17 10.67
N SER A 461 -5.63 17.03 10.96
CA SER A 461 -4.34 16.98 11.66
C SER A 461 -3.15 17.44 10.84
N GLY A 462 -3.18 17.32 9.51
CA GLY A 462 -1.97 17.39 8.69
C GLY A 462 -1.04 16.20 8.89
N TYR A 463 0.17 16.28 8.34
CA TYR A 463 1.19 15.22 8.39
C TYR A 463 2.31 15.46 9.41
N THR A 464 2.47 16.66 9.97
CA THR A 464 3.54 16.93 10.96
C THR A 464 3.15 16.53 12.39
N ARG A 465 1.85 16.41 12.65
CA ARG A 465 1.29 16.13 13.97
C ARG A 465 1.48 14.68 14.38
N ARG A 466 1.85 14.47 15.64
CA ARG A 466 2.20 13.15 16.19
C ARG A 466 1.71 13.00 17.63
N THR A 467 1.53 11.75 18.06
CA THR A 467 1.23 11.39 19.44
C THR A 467 2.46 11.60 20.34
N ALA A 468 2.28 11.49 21.66
CA ALA A 468 3.37 11.59 22.62
C ALA A 468 4.47 10.51 22.44
N ASN A 469 4.13 9.40 21.76
CA ASN A 469 5.06 8.32 21.45
C ASN A 469 5.55 8.38 20.00
N ASP A 470 5.43 9.52 19.31
CA ASP A 470 5.83 9.68 17.89
C ASP A 470 5.01 8.85 16.88
N GLY A 471 3.80 8.42 17.22
CA GLY A 471 2.86 7.84 16.27
C GLY A 471 2.17 8.91 15.43
N ARG A 472 1.77 8.59 14.20
CA ARG A 472 1.03 9.48 13.30
C ARG A 472 -0.43 9.61 13.74
N LEU A 473 -0.97 10.84 13.63
CA LEU A 473 -2.33 11.16 14.07
C LEU A 473 -3.37 11.02 12.95
N ASP A 474 -3.05 11.55 11.75
CA ASP A 474 -3.80 11.38 10.49
C ASP A 474 -5.33 11.36 10.63
N TRP A 475 -5.93 12.39 11.22
CA TRP A 475 -7.39 12.47 11.44
C TRP A 475 -7.98 13.71 10.75
N ALA A 476 -9.25 13.62 10.36
CA ALA A 476 -10.05 14.72 9.86
C ALA A 476 -11.50 14.64 10.36
N LEU A 477 -12.11 15.81 10.58
CA LEU A 477 -13.51 15.98 10.95
C LEU A 477 -14.25 16.69 9.83
N ILE A 478 -15.42 16.16 9.48
CA ILE A 478 -16.29 16.69 8.43
C ILE A 478 -17.57 17.17 9.11
N ARG A 479 -17.95 18.42 8.85
CA ARG A 479 -19.21 19.00 9.31
C ARG A 479 -20.29 18.77 8.25
N PRO A 480 -21.39 18.07 8.57
CA PRO A 480 -22.51 17.97 7.65
C PRO A 480 -23.07 19.34 7.29
N THR A 481 -23.27 19.59 6.00
CA THR A 481 -23.82 20.85 5.44
C THR A 481 -24.84 20.55 4.36
N GLY A 482 -25.69 21.53 4.04
CA GLY A 482 -26.68 21.42 2.96
C GLY A 482 -27.56 20.16 3.08
N THR A 483 -27.65 19.39 1.99
CA THR A 483 -28.37 18.10 1.93
C THR A 483 -27.76 17.06 2.89
N GLY A 484 -26.47 17.14 3.20
CA GLY A 484 -25.75 16.23 4.08
C GLY A 484 -26.24 16.19 5.53
N VAL A 485 -26.90 17.26 6.02
CA VAL A 485 -27.50 17.27 7.37
C VAL A 485 -28.60 16.21 7.49
N ALA A 486 -29.40 16.00 6.43
CA ALA A 486 -30.45 14.98 6.40
C ALA A 486 -29.89 13.55 6.21
N ARG A 487 -28.59 13.42 5.97
CA ARG A 487 -27.90 12.17 5.66
C ARG A 487 -27.12 11.59 6.83
N ILE A 488 -27.16 12.23 8.00
CA ILE A 488 -26.49 11.74 9.20
C ILE A 488 -27.10 10.40 9.61
N GLY A 489 -26.31 9.34 9.51
CA GLY A 489 -26.70 8.00 9.94
C GLY A 489 -26.32 7.70 11.39
N LYS A 490 -26.19 6.40 11.68
CA LYS A 490 -25.95 5.84 13.00
C LYS A 490 -24.58 5.18 13.11
N ASN A 491 -24.07 5.07 14.32
CA ASN A 491 -22.87 4.28 14.63
C ASN A 491 -23.22 2.81 14.87
N SER A 492 -24.04 2.21 14.02
CA SER A 492 -24.51 0.84 14.19
C SER A 492 -23.38 -0.15 13.92
N LEU A 493 -23.16 -1.08 14.85
CA LEU A 493 -22.20 -2.16 14.68
C LEU A 493 -22.80 -3.28 13.80
N PRO A 494 -21.95 -4.07 13.10
CA PRO A 494 -22.45 -5.12 12.22
C PRO A 494 -23.26 -6.17 12.99
N THR A 495 -24.39 -6.55 12.41
CA THR A 495 -25.30 -7.56 12.92
C THR A 495 -24.69 -8.96 12.83
N ARG A 496 -25.31 -9.94 13.51
CA ARG A 496 -24.91 -11.35 13.38
C ARG A 496 -24.91 -11.82 11.92
N GLU A 497 -25.85 -11.35 11.10
CA GLU A 497 -25.93 -11.70 9.69
C GLU A 497 -24.75 -11.14 8.89
N ASP A 498 -24.35 -9.89 9.16
CA ASP A 498 -23.18 -9.26 8.54
C ASP A 498 -21.89 -10.06 8.78
N TRP A 499 -21.77 -10.66 9.97
CA TRP A 499 -20.67 -11.56 10.31
C TRP A 499 -20.87 -12.98 9.75
N ALA A 500 -22.09 -13.53 9.77
CA ALA A 500 -22.38 -14.88 9.29
C ALA A 500 -22.11 -15.04 7.79
N ASN A 501 -22.49 -14.03 7.00
CA ASN A 501 -22.21 -13.94 5.55
C ASN A 501 -20.70 -13.95 5.23
N ARG A 502 -19.86 -13.84 6.25
CA ARG A 502 -18.40 -13.85 6.16
C ARG A 502 -17.78 -15.08 6.82
N GLY A 503 -18.58 -16.09 7.16
CA GLY A 503 -18.10 -17.40 7.63
C GLY A 503 -17.73 -17.47 9.12
N TYR A 504 -18.23 -16.56 9.96
CA TYR A 504 -17.83 -16.45 11.38
C TYR A 504 -18.89 -16.92 12.38
N ILE A 505 -18.47 -17.51 13.52
CA ILE A 505 -19.41 -17.97 14.59
C ILE A 505 -19.00 -17.60 16.03
N THR A 506 -17.77 -17.15 16.36
CA THR A 506 -17.36 -17.00 17.79
C THR A 506 -16.84 -15.60 18.21
N ARG A 507 -17.34 -15.09 19.34
CA ARG A 507 -16.91 -13.88 20.10
C ARG A 507 -16.83 -12.57 19.29
N ARG A 508 -17.97 -12.07 18.82
CA ARG A 508 -18.08 -10.76 18.13
C ARG A 508 -19.08 -9.84 18.84
N PRO A 509 -18.93 -8.51 18.74
CA PRO A 509 -19.79 -7.54 19.43
C PRO A 509 -21.15 -7.31 18.74
N TRP A 510 -21.73 -8.33 18.08
CA TRP A 510 -23.03 -8.19 17.40
C TRP A 510 -24.20 -7.95 18.37
N ASP A 511 -24.00 -8.21 19.66
CA ASP A 511 -24.99 -8.04 20.73
C ASP A 511 -25.08 -6.59 21.24
N ARG A 512 -24.14 -5.73 20.83
CA ARG A 512 -24.04 -4.34 21.31
C ARG A 512 -24.92 -3.37 20.53
N GLY A 513 -25.19 -3.66 19.26
CA GLY A 513 -26.02 -2.83 18.38
C GLY A 513 -25.34 -1.54 17.90
N THR A 514 -24.67 -0.79 18.78
CA THR A 514 -24.05 0.50 18.47
C THR A 514 -22.64 0.63 19.04
N LEU A 515 -21.83 1.52 18.46
CA LEU A 515 -20.47 1.79 18.90
C LEU A 515 -20.48 2.51 20.25
N GLU A 516 -19.77 1.94 21.23
CA GLU A 516 -19.68 2.49 22.58
C GLU A 516 -18.50 3.48 22.72
N GLN A 517 -18.55 4.30 23.76
CA GLN A 517 -17.47 5.23 24.11
C GLN A 517 -16.15 4.49 24.37
N PRO A 518 -14.99 5.13 24.16
CA PRO A 518 -13.71 4.54 24.46
C PRO A 518 -13.59 4.13 25.94
N PRO A 519 -12.91 3.01 26.26
CA PRO A 519 -12.59 2.70 27.64
C PRO A 519 -11.61 3.74 28.23
N ALA A 520 -11.47 3.80 29.55
CA ALA A 520 -10.67 4.82 30.25
C ALA A 520 -9.22 4.95 29.75
N HIS A 521 -8.62 3.85 29.27
CA HIS A 521 -7.26 3.82 28.70
C HIS A 521 -7.25 3.45 27.21
N GLY A 522 -8.40 3.54 26.52
CA GLY A 522 -8.53 3.35 25.08
C GLY A 522 -7.84 2.09 24.55
N LEU A 523 -7.11 2.21 23.45
CA LEU A 523 -6.37 1.10 22.85
C LEU A 523 -5.35 0.47 23.80
N ARG A 524 -4.76 1.28 24.68
CA ARG A 524 -3.72 0.83 25.62
C ARG A 524 -4.25 -0.11 26.71
N SER A 525 -5.58 -0.21 26.87
CA SER A 525 -6.22 -1.19 27.75
C SER A 525 -6.33 -2.58 27.13
N ILE A 526 -6.13 -2.70 25.81
CA ILE A 526 -6.25 -3.97 25.11
C ILE A 526 -4.95 -4.76 25.34
N PRO A 527 -5.02 -5.98 25.90
CA PRO A 527 -3.84 -6.81 26.07
C PRO A 527 -3.28 -7.23 24.71
N ASN A 528 -1.99 -7.57 24.68
CA ASN A 528 -1.41 -8.24 23.53
C ASN A 528 -2.22 -9.49 23.18
N GLU A 529 -2.36 -9.79 21.89
CA GLU A 529 -3.25 -10.84 21.36
C GLU A 529 -4.76 -10.57 21.56
N GLY A 530 -5.12 -9.40 22.09
CA GLY A 530 -6.50 -8.97 22.24
C GLY A 530 -7.23 -8.86 20.91
N LEU A 531 -8.48 -9.34 20.87
CA LEU A 531 -9.33 -9.27 19.68
C LEU A 531 -9.84 -7.85 19.46
N ILE A 532 -9.64 -7.35 18.24
CA ILE A 532 -10.15 -6.07 17.77
C ILE A 532 -10.78 -6.21 16.39
N PHE A 533 -11.66 -5.27 16.07
CA PHE A 533 -12.56 -5.30 14.93
C PHE A 533 -12.63 -3.95 14.24
N LYS A 534 -13.01 -3.95 12.96
CA LYS A 534 -13.33 -2.73 12.23
C LYS A 534 -14.39 -2.98 11.17
N VAL A 535 -15.04 -1.90 10.74
CA VAL A 535 -15.90 -1.87 9.55
C VAL A 535 -15.31 -0.86 8.60
N GLY A 536 -14.86 -1.34 7.43
CA GLY A 536 -14.28 -0.49 6.40
C GLY A 536 -15.13 -0.48 5.13
N ALA A 537 -15.04 0.58 4.35
CA ALA A 537 -15.82 0.70 3.13
C ALA A 537 -15.48 -0.36 2.09
N ALA A 538 -14.22 -0.79 2.00
CA ALA A 538 -13.77 -1.73 0.98
C ALA A 538 -13.91 -3.19 1.42
N THR A 539 -13.65 -3.46 2.70
CA THR A 539 -13.70 -4.84 3.21
C THR A 539 -14.91 -5.11 4.07
N GLY A 540 -15.67 -4.12 4.54
CA GLY A 540 -16.73 -4.26 5.54
C GLY A 540 -16.21 -4.76 6.89
N ALA A 541 -17.01 -5.59 7.56
CA ALA A 541 -16.70 -6.12 8.88
C ALA A 541 -15.53 -7.14 8.85
N THR A 542 -14.48 -6.87 9.63
CA THR A 542 -13.27 -7.70 9.74
C THR A 542 -12.71 -7.69 11.16
N GLY A 543 -11.90 -8.69 11.51
CA GLY A 543 -11.32 -8.88 12.84
C GLY A 543 -9.91 -9.47 12.78
N GLY A 544 -9.20 -9.40 13.90
CA GLY A 544 -7.81 -9.87 14.05
C GLY A 544 -7.29 -9.62 15.46
N MET A 545 -5.97 -9.63 15.62
CA MET A 545 -5.31 -9.57 16.93
C MET A 545 -4.44 -8.33 17.08
N PHE A 546 -4.51 -7.70 18.24
CA PHE A 546 -3.71 -6.55 18.62
C PHE A 546 -2.29 -6.94 19.02
N SER A 547 -1.31 -6.15 18.61
CA SER A 547 0.09 -6.25 19.05
C SER A 547 0.44 -5.03 19.89
N THR A 548 0.95 -5.23 21.10
CA THR A 548 1.49 -4.14 21.93
C THR A 548 2.85 -3.66 21.42
N ILE A 549 3.55 -4.50 20.64
CA ILE A 549 4.82 -4.14 20.00
C ILE A 549 4.55 -3.25 18.79
N LYS A 550 5.16 -2.07 18.82
CA LYS A 550 4.98 -1.02 17.82
C LYS A 550 6.03 -1.10 16.72
N PRO A 551 5.65 -1.24 15.44
CA PRO A 551 6.57 -1.03 14.34
C PRO A 551 7.07 0.41 14.23
N ARG A 552 8.30 0.56 13.72
CA ARG A 552 8.86 1.81 13.20
C ARG A 552 8.55 1.93 11.73
N VAL A 553 7.85 2.98 11.32
CA VAL A 553 7.34 3.10 9.95
C VAL A 553 7.76 4.44 9.34
N HIS A 554 8.20 4.39 8.09
CA HIS A 554 8.45 5.57 7.27
C HIS A 554 7.39 5.66 6.17
N PHE A 555 6.70 6.81 6.11
CA PHE A 555 5.73 7.10 5.06
C PHE A 555 6.36 8.02 4.02
N LYS A 556 6.43 7.56 2.77
CA LYS A 556 7.05 8.30 1.65
C LYS A 556 6.44 9.68 1.43
N GLU A 557 5.16 9.84 1.75
CA GLU A 557 4.39 11.07 1.63
C GLU A 557 4.76 12.11 2.68
N ASP A 558 5.53 11.73 3.70
CA ASP A 558 6.02 12.67 4.71
C ASP A 558 7.30 13.37 4.23
N ALA A 559 7.92 12.91 3.13
CA ALA A 559 9.20 13.41 2.65
C ALA A 559 9.23 14.93 2.40
N HIS A 560 8.11 15.54 1.98
CA HIS A 560 8.05 17.00 1.80
C HIS A 560 7.79 17.77 3.10
N VAL A 561 7.36 17.13 4.18
CA VAL A 561 7.14 17.74 5.49
C VAL A 561 8.24 17.42 6.51
N GLU A 562 9.15 16.50 6.21
CA GLU A 562 10.32 16.16 7.05
C GLU A 562 11.09 17.39 7.58
N PRO A 563 11.36 18.47 6.80
CA PRO A 563 12.06 19.64 7.30
C PRO A 563 11.33 20.41 8.41
N TRP A 564 10.06 20.11 8.69
CA TRP A 564 9.26 20.70 9.76
C TRP A 564 9.12 19.78 10.97
N MET A 565 9.69 18.56 10.91
CA MET A 565 9.68 17.58 12.00
C MET A 565 10.97 17.62 12.86
N LYS A 566 11.78 18.68 12.72
CA LYS A 566 13.18 18.84 13.16
C LYS A 566 13.53 18.57 14.63
N SER A 567 12.57 18.46 15.54
CA SER A 567 12.84 18.30 16.98
C SER A 567 13.08 16.85 17.41
N ARG A 568 13.33 15.92 16.48
CA ARG A 568 13.24 14.47 16.74
C ARG A 568 14.47 13.73 16.24
N HIS A 569 14.84 12.68 16.98
CA HIS A 569 15.76 11.66 16.47
C HIS A 569 15.01 10.84 15.40
N ARG A 570 15.55 10.77 14.16
CA ARG A 570 14.92 10.14 12.99
C ARG A 570 13.47 10.62 12.74
N PRO A 571 13.26 11.91 12.40
CA PRO A 571 11.93 12.52 12.28
C PRO A 571 11.03 11.92 11.19
N TYR A 572 11.64 11.20 10.23
CA TYR A 572 10.95 10.49 9.16
C TYR A 572 10.32 9.16 9.60
N LEU A 573 10.60 8.69 10.82
CA LEU A 573 10.00 7.49 11.40
C LEU A 573 8.86 7.84 12.35
N SER A 574 7.92 6.92 12.40
CA SER A 574 6.75 6.95 13.28
C SER A 574 6.61 5.64 14.06
N ASN A 575 6.12 5.71 15.29
CA ASN A 575 5.87 4.54 16.14
C ASN A 575 4.38 4.20 16.13
N GLU A 576 4.02 3.14 15.43
CA GLU A 576 2.61 2.84 15.18
C GLU A 576 2.12 1.66 16.02
N PHE A 577 0.87 1.71 16.49
CA PHE A 577 0.24 0.50 16.99
C PHE A 577 -0.16 -0.38 15.82
N MET A 578 -0.09 -1.69 16.01
CA MET A 578 -0.31 -2.65 14.95
C MET A 578 -1.42 -3.64 15.29
N TYR A 579 -2.17 -3.98 14.26
CA TYR A 579 -3.23 -4.95 14.25
C TYR A 579 -2.95 -5.96 13.15
N ILE A 580 -2.85 -7.23 13.50
CA ILE A 580 -2.50 -8.32 12.59
C ILE A 580 -3.78 -9.10 12.24
N GLY A 581 -4.01 -9.29 10.95
CA GLY A 581 -5.12 -10.11 10.47
C GLY A 581 -4.87 -11.57 10.75
N GLN A 582 -5.91 -12.28 11.17
CA GLN A 582 -5.84 -13.73 11.41
C GLN A 582 -6.91 -14.43 10.58
N PRO A 583 -6.55 -15.45 9.77
CA PRO A 583 -7.52 -16.25 9.00
C PRO A 583 -8.60 -16.89 9.89
N GLU A 584 -8.26 -17.22 11.14
CA GLU A 584 -9.19 -17.81 12.11
C GLU A 584 -10.16 -16.79 12.71
N VAL A 585 -9.78 -15.51 12.66
CA VAL A 585 -10.53 -14.37 13.19
C VAL A 585 -11.09 -13.52 12.04
N GLY A 586 -10.94 -13.94 10.77
CA GLY A 586 -11.10 -13.05 9.63
C GLY A 586 -10.93 -13.70 8.25
N TRP A 587 -11.63 -13.21 7.23
CA TRP A 587 -11.28 -13.41 5.82
C TRP A 587 -9.83 -12.96 5.60
N ARG A 588 -9.15 -13.54 4.60
CA ARG A 588 -7.74 -13.29 4.23
C ARG A 588 -7.29 -11.82 4.20
N TRP A 589 -8.21 -10.87 4.03
CA TRP A 589 -7.91 -9.45 3.87
C TRP A 589 -8.37 -8.64 5.09
N LEU A 590 -7.41 -8.29 5.95
CA LEU A 590 -7.64 -7.46 7.14
C LEU A 590 -8.14 -6.06 6.78
N ALA A 591 -7.45 -5.42 5.84
CA ALA A 591 -7.72 -4.09 5.34
C ALA A 591 -7.32 -4.01 3.86
N LYS A 592 -8.03 -3.19 3.09
CA LYS A 592 -7.73 -2.88 1.69
C LYS A 592 -7.74 -1.36 1.45
N HIS A 593 -7.29 -0.95 0.28
CA HIS A 593 -7.50 0.42 -0.22
C HIS A 593 -8.97 0.82 -0.02
N GLY A 594 -9.18 1.98 0.62
CA GLY A 594 -10.51 2.48 0.96
C GLY A 594 -10.99 2.17 2.38
N ASP A 595 -10.32 1.30 3.14
CA ASP A 595 -10.63 1.09 4.56
C ASP A 595 -10.01 2.15 5.48
N SER A 596 -9.09 2.97 4.99
CA SER A 596 -8.55 4.09 5.76
C SER A 596 -9.67 4.98 6.28
N GLY A 597 -9.64 5.27 7.57
CA GLY A 597 -10.64 6.05 8.29
C GLY A 597 -11.55 5.18 9.12
N SER A 598 -11.50 3.85 8.96
CA SER A 598 -12.30 2.92 9.77
C SER A 598 -11.99 3.08 11.26
N VAL A 599 -13.04 3.19 12.07
CA VAL A 599 -12.89 3.06 13.52
C VAL A 599 -12.62 1.60 13.87
N VAL A 600 -11.71 1.38 14.80
CA VAL A 600 -11.38 0.09 15.39
C VAL A 600 -12.07 0.00 16.75
N PHE A 601 -12.70 -1.13 17.05
CA PHE A 601 -13.41 -1.39 18.30
C PHE A 601 -13.07 -2.76 18.89
N ASP A 602 -13.28 -2.91 20.19
CA ASP A 602 -12.99 -4.15 20.92
C ASP A 602 -14.18 -5.12 20.95
N THR A 603 -14.03 -6.23 21.69
CA THR A 603 -15.10 -7.24 21.87
C THR A 603 -16.35 -6.73 22.58
N GLN A 604 -16.30 -5.56 23.22
CA GLN A 604 -17.45 -4.91 23.86
C GLN A 604 -18.06 -3.84 22.95
N GLY A 605 -17.58 -3.67 21.72
CA GLY A 605 -18.08 -2.63 20.81
C GLY A 605 -17.58 -1.22 21.14
N ARG A 606 -16.58 -1.08 22.02
CA ARG A 606 -16.03 0.23 22.40
C ARG A 606 -15.01 0.69 21.39
N ALA A 607 -15.09 1.94 20.96
CA ALA A 607 -14.09 2.54 20.06
C ALA A 607 -12.71 2.57 20.74
N VAL A 608 -11.67 2.05 20.07
CA VAL A 608 -10.30 2.01 20.58
C VAL A 608 -9.29 2.66 19.66
N GLY A 609 -9.55 2.76 18.35
CA GLY A 609 -8.58 3.35 17.44
C GLY A 609 -9.14 3.80 16.11
N LEU A 610 -8.29 4.40 15.30
CA LEU A 610 -8.55 4.84 13.93
C LEU A 610 -7.51 4.19 13.02
N LEU A 611 -7.96 3.32 12.11
CA LEU A 611 -7.10 2.67 11.13
C LEU A 611 -6.76 3.64 10.02
N PHE A 612 -5.48 3.76 9.66
CA PHE A 612 -5.07 4.68 8.60
C PHE A 612 -4.21 4.08 7.49
N ARG A 613 -3.40 3.05 7.79
CA ARG A 613 -2.50 2.42 6.80
C ARG A 613 -2.20 0.96 7.17
N GLY A 614 -1.39 0.28 6.38
CA GLY A 614 -0.96 -1.08 6.66
C GLY A 614 0.20 -1.54 5.79
N HIS A 615 0.51 -2.81 5.92
CA HIS A 615 1.61 -3.48 5.25
C HIS A 615 1.28 -4.96 5.09
N THR A 616 1.80 -5.58 4.04
CA THR A 616 1.68 -7.03 3.83
C THR A 616 3.06 -7.56 3.52
N ALA A 617 3.60 -8.39 4.42
CA ALA A 617 4.87 -9.06 4.14
C ALA A 617 4.72 -9.96 2.90
N GLN A 618 5.77 -10.07 2.08
CA GLN A 618 5.73 -10.85 0.85
C GLN A 618 5.25 -12.28 1.14
N GLN A 619 4.22 -12.70 0.40
CA GLN A 619 3.58 -14.02 0.49
C GLN A 619 2.87 -14.31 1.80
N ALA A 620 2.75 -13.33 2.70
CA ALA A 620 1.96 -13.50 3.89
C ALA A 620 0.48 -13.69 3.51
N THR A 621 -0.17 -14.68 4.11
CA THR A 621 -1.61 -14.92 3.98
C THR A 621 -2.45 -13.86 4.68
N SER A 622 -1.80 -12.95 5.41
CA SER A 622 -2.42 -11.94 6.22
C SER A 622 -1.57 -10.68 6.21
N SER A 623 -2.23 -9.54 6.32
CA SER A 623 -1.60 -8.23 6.42
C SER A 623 -1.68 -7.70 7.85
N TYR A 624 -0.98 -6.61 8.11
CA TYR A 624 -1.13 -5.84 9.33
C TYR A 624 -1.45 -4.39 9.03
N ALA A 625 -2.23 -3.76 9.91
CA ALA A 625 -2.66 -2.38 9.78
C ALA A 625 -2.15 -1.53 10.95
N TYR A 626 -1.91 -0.26 10.68
CA TYR A 626 -1.51 0.76 11.65
C TYR A 626 -2.74 1.46 12.21
N ILE A 627 -2.73 1.65 13.52
CA ILE A 627 -3.84 2.22 14.27
C ILE A 627 -3.35 3.39 15.10
N THR A 628 -4.03 4.52 14.99
CA THR A 628 -3.89 5.62 15.93
C THR A 628 -4.87 5.41 17.08
N PRO A 629 -4.45 5.40 18.36
CA PRO A 629 -5.37 5.28 19.48
C PRO A 629 -6.43 6.39 19.48
N ILE A 630 -7.69 6.04 19.70
CA ILE A 630 -8.80 7.00 19.59
C ILE A 630 -8.70 8.10 20.66
N GLU A 631 -8.16 7.76 21.84
CA GLU A 631 -7.91 8.70 22.91
C GLU A 631 -6.85 9.74 22.54
N ASP A 632 -5.85 9.37 21.72
CA ASP A 632 -4.84 10.30 21.23
C ASP A 632 -5.45 11.22 20.15
N VAL A 633 -6.33 10.68 19.30
CA VAL A 633 -7.09 11.46 18.31
C VAL A 633 -7.96 12.52 19.00
N PHE A 634 -8.75 12.13 20.01
CA PHE A 634 -9.64 13.05 20.73
C PHE A 634 -8.87 14.10 21.54
N ALA A 635 -7.76 13.69 22.17
CA ALA A 635 -6.88 14.64 22.86
C ALA A 635 -6.28 15.65 21.88
N ASP A 636 -5.86 15.20 20.71
CA ASP A 636 -5.27 16.07 19.70
C ASP A 636 -6.27 17.04 19.07
N ILE A 637 -7.49 16.59 18.74
CA ILE A 637 -8.57 17.45 18.24
C ILE A 637 -8.79 18.63 19.20
N LYS A 638 -8.92 18.35 20.49
CA LYS A 638 -9.11 19.39 21.52
C LYS A 638 -7.91 20.32 21.61
N ALA A 639 -6.70 19.77 21.72
CA ALA A 639 -5.47 20.55 21.84
C ALA A 639 -5.24 21.44 20.61
N PHE A 640 -5.46 20.89 19.41
CA PHE A 640 -5.26 21.58 18.14
C PHE A 640 -6.24 22.72 17.93
N SER A 641 -7.48 22.57 18.41
CA SER A 641 -8.48 23.63 18.33
C SER A 641 -8.17 24.87 19.18
N LYS A 642 -7.12 24.84 20.02
CA LYS A 642 -6.72 25.91 20.95
C LYS A 642 -7.87 26.41 21.84
N GLY A 643 -8.74 25.48 22.24
CA GLY A 643 -9.88 25.74 23.12
C GLY A 643 -11.21 25.98 22.41
N GLU A 644 -11.23 26.13 21.08
CA GLU A 644 -12.50 26.27 20.33
C GLU A 644 -13.37 25.02 20.48
N ILE A 645 -12.78 23.82 20.46
CA ILE A 645 -13.45 22.56 20.76
C ILE A 645 -13.24 22.25 22.25
N THR A 646 -14.33 22.25 23.00
CA THR A 646 -14.32 22.07 24.45
C THR A 646 -14.53 20.61 24.85
N ASP A 647 -15.28 19.85 24.04
CA ASP A 647 -15.55 18.44 24.31
C ASP A 647 -15.79 17.64 23.02
N ILE A 648 -15.52 16.34 23.09
CA ILE A 648 -15.71 15.39 21.99
C ILE A 648 -16.04 14.00 22.54
N ARG A 649 -17.01 13.32 21.91
CA ARG A 649 -17.40 11.94 22.23
C ARG A 649 -17.87 11.18 20.99
N ILE A 650 -17.94 9.85 21.07
CA ILE A 650 -18.66 9.06 20.06
C ILE A 650 -20.13 9.50 20.07
N ALA A 651 -20.73 9.73 18.90
CA ALA A 651 -22.10 10.19 18.81
C ALA A 651 -23.06 9.14 19.38
N GLU A 652 -24.02 9.59 20.19
CA GLU A 652 -25.13 8.77 20.68
C GLU A 652 -26.22 8.67 19.58
N ASP A 653 -26.88 7.52 19.52
CA ASP A 653 -27.92 7.21 18.54
C ASP A 653 -29.33 7.58 18.99
#